data_AF-F0Z1P7-F1
#
_entry.id   AF-F0Z1P7-F1
#
_cell.length_a   1.000
_cell.length_b   1.000
_cell.length_c   1.000
_cell.angle_alpha   90.00
_cell.angle_beta   90.00
_cell.angle_gamma   90.00
#
_symmetry.space_group_name_H-M   'P 1'
#
loop_
_entity.id
_entity.type
_entity.pdbx_description
1 polymer ?
#
loop_
_entity_poly.entity_id
_entity_poly.type
_entity_poly.pdbx_seq_one_letter_code
_entity_poly.pdbx_strand_id
1 'polypeptide(L)'
;MHRFTEIRIPIEPDNPSIMRREDLCIKCGQCRRVCEDEIGVGKLYTLRSTGEKAICIHCGQCANVCPADSITEVYEYRKVRQAVKDPNKVVIFSTSPSVRVGLGEEFGMPPGSFVEGGMVAALRALGADYVLDTNFAADLTIMEEASELVERIKGRKGVLPQFTSCCPGWVKFVETFYPEVLPHISSSKSPIGMQGPTIKTYFAKQRGMNPENIVNVAVTPCTAKKFEIRRAEMRDSADYNKIDELRDMDHVITTRELARWMREDGIDLGGAGTSEYDELMGKASGAGVIFGNTGGVMEAAARTAYFLVSGSNPPEDFLHLEPVRGMDGVREAAVEISGIPLKLAVIHGTENARKFLEQWKNENVHYDFVEVMACRGGCIGGGGQPKTEVPMSDEIRKSRISSLYKRDAQMQLRLSHENPEIHKLYETFYEAPLSGLSEKMLHTGYTDRSGDLGPEGKKNPDNLEYQGTNESAIIIEETQAQNKKEKETNFMKKWKCSVCGYIHEGENPPEQCPICKVPADRFQELKEETAAPVKAEEPVSVSGRPAPGSKTEKNLMEAFAGESMARNKYTYWADVAKENGLEQMAAIFLETAEQEREHAKMWFRAFHGINGVEQNLIDAAAGENEEWTQMYRRMAEEAKEEGYDEIAARFELVAKVEAQHEKRYLRLLENYKANKTFTGEAPLGWKCRNCGYIHEGADAPEVCPVCQYPKAYFERQAHNY
;
A
#
# COMPACT_ATOMS: atom_id res chain seq x y z
N MET A 1 23.22 17.73 9.32
CA MET A 1 21.93 18.46 9.40
C MET A 1 21.07 18.05 8.22
N HIS A 2 19.83 17.62 8.47
CA HIS A 2 18.91 17.23 7.40
C HIS A 2 18.51 18.44 6.55
N ARG A 3 18.42 18.26 5.22
CA ARG A 3 18.11 19.36 4.28
C ARG A 3 16.68 19.24 3.78
N PHE A 4 15.98 20.37 3.63
CA PHE A 4 14.62 20.47 3.09
C PHE A 4 13.63 19.58 3.85
N THR A 5 13.67 19.60 5.18
CA THR A 5 12.84 18.77 6.06
C THR A 5 11.36 19.13 5.99
N GLU A 6 11.03 20.31 5.48
CA GLU A 6 9.69 20.77 5.13
C GLU A 6 9.10 19.99 3.94
N ILE A 7 9.92 19.47 3.03
CA ILE A 7 9.48 18.71 1.85
C ILE A 7 9.81 17.21 1.97
N ARG A 8 10.94 16.85 2.58
CA ARG A 8 11.48 15.49 2.54
C ARG A 8 11.54 14.90 3.94
N ILE A 9 11.19 13.63 4.07
CA ILE A 9 11.39 12.91 5.34
C ILE A 9 12.89 12.85 5.68
N PRO A 10 13.34 13.11 6.91
CA PRO A 10 14.75 12.94 7.26
C PRO A 10 15.10 11.43 7.31
N ILE A 11 16.33 11.10 6.90
CA ILE A 11 16.89 9.74 6.92
C ILE A 11 18.31 9.85 7.46
N GLU A 12 18.65 9.03 8.46
CA GLU A 12 20.00 8.99 9.01
C GLU A 12 21.01 8.37 8.02
N PRO A 13 22.25 8.90 7.95
CA PRO A 13 23.30 8.32 7.10
C PRO A 13 23.68 6.88 7.47
N ASP A 14 23.53 6.50 8.74
CA ASP A 14 23.84 5.16 9.26
C ASP A 14 22.62 4.22 9.27
N ASN A 15 21.50 4.62 8.65
CA ASN A 15 20.31 3.78 8.55
C ASN A 15 20.66 2.48 7.81
N PRO A 16 20.53 1.30 8.45
CA PRO A 16 20.98 0.04 7.86
C PRO A 16 20.08 -0.49 6.75
N SER A 17 18.90 0.12 6.56
CA SER A 17 17.84 -0.43 5.71
C SER A 17 17.65 0.38 4.43
N ILE A 18 17.74 1.71 4.51
CA ILE A 18 17.56 2.62 3.38
C ILE A 18 18.62 3.72 3.39
N MET A 19 18.95 4.25 2.22
CA MET A 19 19.90 5.35 2.03
C MET A 19 19.32 6.40 1.08
N ARG A 20 19.84 7.64 1.18
CA ARG A 20 19.51 8.74 0.27
C ARG A 20 20.72 9.18 -0.54
N ARG A 21 20.55 9.24 -1.86
CA ARG A 21 21.41 9.94 -2.82
C ARG A 21 20.88 11.36 -3.00
N GLU A 22 21.53 12.32 -2.36
CA GLU A 22 21.08 13.71 -2.29
C GLU A 22 21.06 14.40 -3.66
N ASP A 23 21.99 14.01 -4.55
CA ASP A 23 22.15 14.51 -5.92
C ASP A 23 20.98 14.15 -6.84
N LEU A 24 20.28 13.04 -6.57
CA LEU A 24 19.13 12.59 -7.36
C LEU A 24 17.78 13.13 -6.85
N CYS A 25 17.77 13.84 -5.72
CA CYS A 25 16.52 14.21 -5.08
C CYS A 25 15.83 15.38 -5.80
N ILE A 26 14.70 15.10 -6.44
CA ILE A 26 13.87 16.11 -7.11
C ILE A 26 12.90 16.88 -6.18
N LYS A 27 12.96 16.63 -4.86
CA LYS A 27 12.14 17.32 -3.84
C LYS A 27 10.63 17.26 -4.12
N CYS A 28 10.11 16.12 -4.59
CA CYS A 28 8.69 15.95 -4.92
C CYS A 28 7.74 15.74 -3.72
N GLY A 29 8.27 15.61 -2.50
CA GLY A 29 7.46 15.44 -1.28
C GLY A 29 6.88 14.04 -1.03
N GLN A 30 6.92 13.12 -2.00
CA GLN A 30 6.26 11.80 -1.87
C GLN A 30 6.79 10.98 -0.67
N CYS A 31 8.10 11.00 -0.43
CA CYS A 31 8.73 10.31 0.70
C CYS A 31 8.24 10.78 2.07
N ARG A 32 7.91 12.07 2.20
CA ARG A 32 7.34 12.65 3.41
C ARG A 32 5.88 12.25 3.55
N ARG A 33 5.09 12.47 2.49
CA ARG A 33 3.65 12.15 2.44
C ARG A 33 3.37 10.71 2.84
N VAL A 34 4.04 9.73 2.24
CA VAL A 34 3.83 8.31 2.61
C VAL A 34 4.20 8.03 4.08
N CYS A 35 5.24 8.69 4.59
CA CYS A 35 5.71 8.49 5.96
C CYS A 35 4.75 9.10 7.01
N GLU A 36 4.09 10.20 6.68
CA GLU A 36 3.14 10.90 7.55
C GLU A 36 1.71 10.34 7.43
N ASP A 37 1.26 10.00 6.23
CA ASP A 37 -0.13 9.69 5.95
C ASP A 37 -0.42 8.19 6.08
N GLU A 38 0.42 7.33 5.48
CA GLU A 38 0.21 5.87 5.48
C GLU A 38 0.93 5.18 6.64
N ILE A 39 2.17 5.59 6.90
CA ILE A 39 3.01 5.01 7.96
C ILE A 39 2.82 5.74 9.29
N GLY A 40 2.43 7.01 9.30
CA GLY A 40 2.21 7.78 10.53
C GLY A 40 3.48 8.23 11.26
N VAL A 41 4.63 7.59 11.08
CA VAL A 41 5.87 7.89 11.84
C VAL A 41 6.33 9.33 11.70
N GLY A 42 6.28 9.89 10.48
CA GLY A 42 6.83 11.23 10.20
C GLY A 42 6.18 12.38 10.98
N LYS A 43 4.97 12.16 11.53
CA LYS A 43 4.19 13.16 12.27
C LYS A 43 4.14 12.92 13.79
N LEU A 44 4.79 11.86 14.29
CA LEU A 44 4.76 11.47 15.71
C LEU A 44 5.92 12.02 16.54
N TYR A 45 6.81 12.81 15.96
CA TYR A 45 7.94 13.43 16.65
C TYR A 45 8.35 14.73 15.96
N THR A 46 9.26 15.49 16.59
CA THR A 46 9.97 16.59 15.93
C THR A 46 11.47 16.30 15.96
N LEU A 47 12.22 16.81 14.97
CA LEU A 47 13.68 16.68 14.99
C LEU A 47 14.29 17.33 16.24
N ARG A 48 13.71 18.45 16.69
CA ARG A 48 14.14 19.12 17.91
C ARG A 48 14.01 18.22 19.13
N SER A 49 12.88 17.54 19.31
CA SER A 49 12.64 16.68 20.48
C SER A 49 13.63 15.52 20.54
N THR A 50 14.10 15.05 19.39
CA THR A 50 14.96 13.88 19.22
C THR A 50 16.45 14.23 19.12
N GLY A 51 16.83 15.47 19.43
CA GLY A 51 18.23 15.91 19.34
C GLY A 51 18.75 15.94 17.90
N GLU A 52 17.89 16.33 16.96
CA GLU A 52 18.13 16.36 15.51
C GLU A 52 18.36 14.99 14.86
N LYS A 53 17.88 13.90 15.49
CA LYS A 53 17.93 12.54 14.93
C LYS A 53 16.58 12.10 14.38
N ALA A 54 16.56 11.61 13.15
CA ALA A 54 15.36 11.07 12.53
C ALA A 54 14.94 9.73 13.15
N ILE A 55 13.68 9.64 13.59
CA ILE A 55 13.05 8.38 14.00
C ILE A 55 12.51 7.66 12.76
N CYS A 56 12.94 6.41 12.59
CA CYS A 56 12.61 5.59 11.43
C CYS A 56 12.33 4.15 11.86
N ILE A 57 11.23 3.57 11.39
CA ILE A 57 10.88 2.15 11.58
C ILE A 57 11.43 1.24 10.48
N HIS A 58 12.27 1.78 9.58
CA HIS A 58 12.95 1.06 8.50
C HIS A 58 12.05 0.37 7.45
N CYS A 59 10.74 0.65 7.42
CA CYS A 59 9.78 -0.03 6.53
C CYS A 59 10.06 0.17 5.02
N GLY A 60 10.78 1.23 4.66
CA GLY A 60 11.22 1.49 3.29
C GLY A 60 10.14 1.99 2.34
N GLN A 61 8.95 2.33 2.81
CA GLN A 61 7.90 2.88 1.93
C GLN A 61 8.34 4.19 1.27
N CYS A 62 9.14 5.01 1.95
CA CYS A 62 9.74 6.21 1.35
C CYS A 62 10.73 5.90 0.21
N ALA A 63 11.38 4.74 0.23
CA ALA A 63 12.18 4.25 -0.90
C ALA A 63 11.26 3.81 -2.04
N ASN A 64 10.19 3.08 -1.72
CA ASN A 64 9.24 2.53 -2.69
C ASN A 64 8.54 3.63 -3.51
N VAL A 65 8.12 4.73 -2.87
CA VAL A 65 7.48 5.87 -3.54
C VAL A 65 8.47 6.91 -4.11
N CYS A 66 9.78 6.64 -4.13
CA CYS A 66 10.73 7.59 -4.67
C CYS A 66 10.87 7.43 -6.19
N PRO A 67 10.38 8.38 -7.03
CA PRO A 67 10.40 8.22 -8.49
C PRO A 67 11.80 8.41 -9.10
N ALA A 68 12.67 9.14 -8.43
CA ALA A 68 14.02 9.44 -8.93
C ALA A 68 15.09 8.45 -8.43
N ASP A 69 14.69 7.40 -7.71
CA ASP A 69 15.62 6.51 -6.98
C ASP A 69 16.65 7.26 -6.11
N SER A 70 16.25 8.43 -5.61
CA SER A 70 17.02 9.18 -4.62
C SER A 70 17.03 8.45 -3.29
N ILE A 71 15.93 7.77 -2.92
CA ILE A 71 15.88 6.88 -1.76
C ILE A 71 15.80 5.45 -2.25
N THR A 72 16.74 4.63 -1.79
CA THR A 72 16.85 3.20 -2.11
C THR A 72 17.16 2.43 -0.83
N GLU A 73 17.05 1.12 -0.88
CA GLU A 73 17.58 0.21 0.12
C GLU A 73 19.12 0.29 0.18
N VAL A 74 19.70 -0.02 1.34
CA VAL A 74 21.15 -0.20 1.44
C VAL A 74 21.53 -1.48 0.71
N TYR A 75 22.37 -1.38 -0.32
CA TYR A 75 22.77 -2.52 -1.13
C TYR A 75 23.73 -3.45 -0.38
N GLU A 76 23.30 -4.69 -0.15
CA GLU A 76 24.07 -5.78 0.43
C GLU A 76 24.41 -6.87 -0.59
N TYR A 77 23.70 -6.95 -1.72
CA TYR A 77 23.95 -7.96 -2.76
C TYR A 77 25.40 -7.98 -3.25
N ARG A 78 26.12 -6.85 -3.17
CA ARG A 78 27.55 -6.77 -3.54
C ARG A 78 28.46 -7.55 -2.59
N LYS A 79 28.14 -7.58 -1.29
CA LYS A 79 28.87 -8.39 -0.30
C LYS A 79 28.55 -9.87 -0.49
N VAL A 80 27.29 -10.18 -0.74
CA VAL A 80 26.86 -11.55 -1.07
C VAL A 80 27.53 -12.04 -2.35
N ARG A 81 27.61 -11.20 -3.39
CA ARG A 81 28.31 -11.49 -4.65
C ARG A 81 29.81 -11.75 -4.48
N GLN A 82 30.43 -11.23 -3.41
CA GLN A 82 31.80 -11.59 -3.04
C GLN A 82 31.84 -12.93 -2.31
N ALA A 83 30.92 -13.17 -1.39
CA ALA A 83 30.83 -14.42 -0.64
C ALA A 83 30.63 -15.65 -1.54
N VAL A 84 29.76 -15.57 -2.57
CA VAL A 84 29.54 -16.68 -3.52
C VAL A 84 30.78 -17.02 -4.37
N LYS A 85 31.81 -16.16 -4.37
CA LYS A 85 33.08 -16.40 -5.08
C LYS A 85 34.15 -16.98 -4.17
N ASP A 86 33.93 -17.02 -2.86
CA ASP A 86 34.88 -17.55 -1.90
C ASP A 86 34.67 -19.06 -1.73
N PRO A 87 35.62 -19.91 -2.17
CA PRO A 87 35.48 -21.37 -2.08
C PRO A 87 35.49 -21.90 -0.64
N ASN A 88 35.80 -21.06 0.36
CA ASN A 88 35.76 -21.43 1.77
C ASN A 88 34.40 -21.12 2.43
N LYS A 89 33.49 -20.47 1.70
CA LYS A 89 32.16 -20.12 2.18
C LYS A 89 31.11 -21.04 1.56
N VAL A 90 30.05 -21.26 2.34
CA VAL A 90 28.83 -21.93 1.88
C VAL A 90 27.73 -20.88 1.94
N VAL A 91 27.24 -20.43 0.78
CA VAL A 91 26.24 -19.37 0.68
C VAL A 91 24.85 -19.98 0.54
N ILE A 92 24.02 -19.74 1.55
CA ILE A 92 22.65 -20.24 1.63
C ILE A 92 21.69 -19.07 1.43
N PHE A 93 20.76 -19.21 0.50
CA PHE A 93 19.69 -18.23 0.27
C PHE A 93 18.35 -18.76 0.79
N SER A 94 17.64 -17.96 1.57
CA SER A 94 16.26 -18.22 1.98
C SER A 94 15.31 -17.19 1.38
N THR A 95 14.30 -17.62 0.63
CA THR A 95 13.42 -16.69 -0.11
C THR A 95 12.05 -16.52 0.55
N SER A 96 11.66 -15.27 0.84
CA SER A 96 10.37 -14.91 1.43
C SER A 96 9.18 -15.15 0.46
N PRO A 97 7.94 -15.33 0.98
CA PRO A 97 6.78 -15.65 0.15
C PRO A 97 6.52 -14.59 -0.93
N SER A 98 6.59 -13.30 -0.59
CA SER A 98 6.23 -12.24 -1.56
C SER A 98 7.27 -11.99 -2.67
N VAL A 99 8.48 -12.56 -2.58
CA VAL A 99 9.51 -12.39 -3.62
C VAL A 99 9.07 -13.09 -4.89
N ARG A 100 8.54 -14.32 -4.78
CA ARG A 100 8.13 -15.15 -5.92
C ARG A 100 6.89 -14.65 -6.65
N VAL A 101 6.21 -13.62 -6.15
CA VAL A 101 5.08 -12.95 -6.83
C VAL A 101 5.39 -11.50 -7.21
N GLY A 102 6.55 -10.98 -6.79
CA GLY A 102 7.03 -9.65 -7.17
C GLY A 102 8.13 -9.71 -8.23
N LEU A 103 9.11 -10.61 -8.08
CA LEU A 103 10.35 -10.62 -8.86
C LEU A 103 10.12 -10.62 -10.39
N GLY A 104 9.09 -11.32 -10.88
CA GLY A 104 8.77 -11.36 -12.31
C GLY A 104 8.55 -9.98 -12.94
N GLU A 105 8.05 -9.02 -12.18
CA GLU A 105 7.78 -7.66 -12.67
C GLU A 105 9.05 -6.92 -13.09
N GLU A 106 10.18 -7.22 -12.45
CA GLU A 106 11.49 -6.65 -12.81
C GLU A 106 12.02 -7.16 -14.16
N PHE A 107 11.36 -8.16 -14.73
CA PHE A 107 11.67 -8.80 -16.01
C PHE A 107 10.48 -8.72 -16.98
N GLY A 108 9.58 -7.75 -16.77
CA GLY A 108 8.46 -7.47 -17.67
C GLY A 108 7.26 -8.42 -17.56
N MET A 109 7.25 -9.33 -16.58
CA MET A 109 6.09 -10.19 -16.36
C MET A 109 4.96 -9.43 -15.65
N PRO A 110 3.68 -9.80 -15.86
CA PRO A 110 2.56 -9.16 -15.18
C PRO A 110 2.65 -9.24 -13.64
N PRO A 111 2.16 -8.23 -12.90
CA PRO A 111 2.09 -8.26 -11.45
C PRO A 111 1.39 -9.52 -10.91
N GLY A 112 1.99 -10.15 -9.91
CA GLY A 112 1.49 -11.40 -9.34
C GLY A 112 1.89 -12.68 -10.10
N SER A 113 2.72 -12.59 -11.15
CA SER A 113 3.30 -13.76 -11.79
C SER A 113 4.07 -14.62 -10.77
N PHE A 114 3.70 -15.89 -10.64
CA PHE A 114 4.32 -16.81 -9.68
C PHE A 114 5.59 -17.44 -10.28
N VAL A 115 6.76 -16.95 -9.85
CA VAL A 115 8.08 -17.24 -10.45
C VAL A 115 9.02 -18.03 -9.54
N GLU A 116 8.48 -18.88 -8.67
CA GLU A 116 9.24 -19.66 -7.69
C GLU A 116 10.40 -20.45 -8.30
N GLY A 117 10.12 -21.34 -9.26
CA GLY A 117 11.16 -22.19 -9.84
C GLY A 117 12.22 -21.41 -10.61
N GLY A 118 11.83 -20.33 -11.31
CA GLY A 118 12.76 -19.45 -11.99
C GLY A 118 13.65 -18.63 -11.05
N MET A 119 13.08 -18.17 -9.92
CA MET A 119 13.83 -17.50 -8.85
C MET A 119 14.89 -18.42 -8.25
N VAL A 120 14.54 -19.68 -7.96
CA VAL A 120 15.49 -20.66 -7.42
C VAL A 120 16.59 -20.96 -8.44
N ALA A 121 16.24 -21.17 -9.71
CA ALA A 121 17.21 -21.38 -10.79
C ALA A 121 18.18 -20.19 -10.93
N ALA A 122 17.66 -18.96 -10.87
CA ALA A 122 18.47 -17.76 -10.93
C ALA A 122 19.45 -17.64 -9.75
N LEU A 123 19.02 -17.95 -8.52
CA LEU A 123 19.91 -17.94 -7.36
C LEU A 123 21.05 -18.96 -7.49
N ARG A 124 20.78 -20.15 -8.03
CA ARG A 124 21.82 -21.14 -8.34
C ARG A 124 22.79 -20.63 -9.41
N ALA A 125 22.28 -20.02 -10.47
CA ALA A 125 23.11 -19.40 -11.51
C ALA A 125 23.98 -18.25 -10.98
N LEU A 126 23.54 -17.57 -9.91
CA LEU A 126 24.31 -16.54 -9.20
C LEU A 126 25.36 -17.11 -8.23
N GLY A 127 25.43 -18.43 -8.05
CA GLY A 127 26.41 -19.11 -7.20
C GLY A 127 25.91 -19.47 -5.80
N ALA A 128 24.60 -19.65 -5.60
CA ALA A 128 24.09 -20.24 -4.36
C ALA A 128 24.51 -21.71 -4.20
N ASP A 129 25.02 -22.08 -3.03
CA ASP A 129 25.28 -23.49 -2.68
C ASP A 129 23.98 -24.21 -2.28
N TYR A 130 23.10 -23.49 -1.56
CA TYR A 130 21.76 -23.96 -1.18
C TYR A 130 20.73 -22.85 -1.33
N VAL A 131 19.54 -23.22 -1.79
CA VAL A 131 18.37 -22.36 -1.86
C VAL A 131 17.23 -23.01 -1.06
N LEU A 132 16.85 -22.36 0.03
CA LEU A 132 15.83 -22.78 0.99
C LEU A 132 14.60 -21.87 0.92
N ASP A 133 13.50 -22.32 1.51
CA ASP A 133 12.25 -21.56 1.50
C ASP A 133 11.98 -20.93 2.88
N THR A 134 11.80 -19.61 2.95
CA THR A 134 11.38 -18.96 4.22
C THR A 134 9.96 -19.35 4.61
N ASN A 135 9.14 -19.88 3.69
CA ASN A 135 7.81 -20.38 4.01
C ASN A 135 7.87 -21.61 4.94
N PHE A 136 8.95 -22.41 4.90
CA PHE A 136 9.20 -23.44 5.92
C PHE A 136 9.27 -22.79 7.30
N ALA A 137 10.04 -21.71 7.43
CA ALA A 137 10.15 -21.01 8.71
C ALA A 137 8.89 -20.21 9.07
N ALA A 138 8.03 -19.88 8.10
CA ALA A 138 6.70 -19.35 8.39
C ALA A 138 5.82 -20.42 9.07
N ASP A 139 5.86 -21.67 8.60
CA ASP A 139 5.22 -22.78 9.32
C ASP A 139 5.78 -22.95 10.73
N LEU A 140 7.12 -22.82 10.90
CA LEU A 140 7.76 -22.85 12.21
C LEU A 140 7.27 -21.71 13.12
N THR A 141 7.13 -20.50 12.57
CA THR A 141 6.56 -19.36 13.30
C THR A 141 5.14 -19.63 13.75
N ILE A 142 4.30 -20.24 12.90
CA ILE A 142 2.93 -20.59 13.27
C ILE A 142 2.90 -21.63 14.39
N MET A 143 3.79 -22.62 14.38
CA MET A 143 3.85 -23.60 15.46
C MET A 143 4.11 -22.94 16.82
N GLU A 144 5.02 -21.98 16.91
CA GLU A 144 5.31 -21.25 18.14
C GLU A 144 4.24 -20.20 18.49
N GLU A 145 3.84 -19.37 17.52
CA GLU A 145 2.94 -18.22 17.73
C GLU A 145 1.49 -18.66 18.01
N ALA A 146 1.01 -19.72 17.35
CA ALA A 146 -0.29 -20.30 17.66
C ALA A 146 -0.27 -21.02 19.02
N SER A 147 0.83 -21.72 19.36
CA SER A 147 0.98 -22.33 20.69
C SER A 147 1.00 -21.28 21.80
N GLU A 148 1.71 -20.17 21.60
CA GLU A 148 1.74 -19.04 22.52
C GLU A 148 0.34 -18.43 22.69
N LEU A 149 -0.41 -18.27 21.59
CA LEU A 149 -1.79 -17.79 21.61
C LEU A 149 -2.69 -18.71 22.44
N VAL A 150 -2.60 -20.03 22.22
CA VAL A 150 -3.38 -21.02 22.97
C VAL A 150 -3.07 -20.95 24.47
N GLU A 151 -1.81 -20.78 24.86
CA GLU A 151 -1.43 -20.66 26.27
C GLU A 151 -1.85 -19.32 26.90
N ARG A 152 -1.89 -18.23 26.11
CA ARG A 152 -2.48 -16.94 26.53
C ARG A 152 -3.98 -17.04 26.76
N ILE A 153 -4.72 -17.66 25.83
CA ILE A 153 -6.17 -17.90 25.96
C ILE A 153 -6.50 -18.74 27.20
N LYS A 154 -5.64 -19.72 27.53
CA LYS A 154 -5.78 -20.55 28.74
C LYS A 154 -5.34 -19.83 30.03
N GLY A 155 -4.85 -18.58 29.95
CA GLY A 155 -4.39 -17.80 31.10
C GLY A 155 -3.09 -18.32 31.73
N ARG A 156 -2.25 -19.04 30.97
CA ARG A 156 -1.05 -19.72 31.47
C ARG A 156 0.26 -18.98 31.18
N LYS A 157 0.32 -18.20 30.10
CA LYS A 157 1.52 -17.47 29.67
C LYS A 157 1.10 -16.16 29.00
N GLY A 158 1.72 -15.03 29.35
CA GLY A 158 1.51 -13.74 28.66
C GLY A 158 0.15 -13.07 28.91
N VAL A 159 -0.17 -12.05 28.11
CA VAL A 159 -1.39 -11.24 28.20
C VAL A 159 -2.11 -11.15 26.84
N LEU A 160 -3.43 -10.96 26.86
CA LEU A 160 -4.28 -10.75 25.68
C LEU A 160 -4.61 -9.26 25.49
N PRO A 161 -4.80 -8.77 24.23
CA PRO A 161 -4.62 -9.50 22.98
C PRO A 161 -3.15 -9.90 22.76
N GLN A 162 -2.91 -10.98 22.03
CA GLN A 162 -1.59 -11.24 21.45
C GLN A 162 -1.46 -10.46 20.14
N PHE A 163 -0.44 -9.61 20.01
CA PHE A 163 -0.09 -8.99 18.74
C PHE A 163 1.00 -9.82 18.03
N THR A 164 0.90 -9.96 16.72
CA THR A 164 1.96 -10.60 15.93
C THR A 164 3.28 -9.84 16.02
N SER A 165 4.40 -10.54 15.89
CA SER A 165 5.76 -9.97 15.98
C SER A 165 6.57 -10.02 14.68
N CYS A 166 6.10 -10.70 13.65
CA CYS A 166 6.91 -11.03 12.47
C CYS A 166 7.31 -9.82 11.59
N CYS A 167 6.62 -8.69 11.71
CA CYS A 167 6.90 -7.45 11.00
C CYS A 167 7.83 -6.52 11.81
N PRO A 168 9.11 -6.36 11.44
CA PRO A 168 10.06 -5.56 12.22
C PRO A 168 9.74 -4.06 12.24
N GLY A 169 9.06 -3.56 11.20
CA GLY A 169 8.58 -2.17 11.18
C GLY A 169 7.50 -1.91 12.24
N TRP A 170 6.61 -2.89 12.44
CA TRP A 170 5.60 -2.86 13.50
C TRP A 170 6.25 -2.98 14.88
N VAL A 171 7.13 -3.96 15.09
CA VAL A 171 7.86 -4.12 16.36
C VAL A 171 8.58 -2.82 16.73
N LYS A 172 9.37 -2.25 15.82
CA LYS A 172 10.08 -0.99 16.10
C LYS A 172 9.13 0.19 16.33
N PHE A 173 7.96 0.21 15.68
CA PHE A 173 6.93 1.21 15.93
C PHE A 173 6.41 1.12 17.36
N VAL A 174 6.08 -0.08 17.84
CA VAL A 174 5.62 -0.30 19.22
C VAL A 174 6.71 0.02 20.24
N GLU A 175 7.93 -0.49 20.03
CA GLU A 175 9.08 -0.18 20.90
C GLU A 175 9.26 1.33 21.10
N THR A 176 9.04 2.13 20.05
CA THR A 176 9.28 3.57 20.09
C THR A 176 8.08 4.38 20.56
N PHE A 177 6.87 4.06 20.11
CA PHE A 177 5.69 4.92 20.26
C PHE A 177 4.59 4.38 21.19
N TYR A 178 4.64 3.08 21.50
CA TYR A 178 3.63 2.37 22.31
C TYR A 178 4.28 1.30 23.21
N PRO A 179 5.33 1.60 24.00
CA PRO A 179 6.07 0.59 24.76
C PRO A 179 5.18 -0.20 25.74
N GLU A 180 4.05 0.37 26.17
CA GLU A 180 3.04 -0.31 26.99
C GLU A 180 2.39 -1.52 26.29
N VAL A 181 2.48 -1.62 24.97
CA VAL A 181 1.96 -2.76 24.19
C VAL A 181 2.98 -3.91 24.12
N LEU A 182 4.24 -3.70 24.50
CA LEU A 182 5.29 -4.73 24.43
C LEU A 182 4.95 -6.05 25.13
N PRO A 183 4.29 -6.08 26.31
CA PRO A 183 3.86 -7.34 26.93
C PRO A 183 2.87 -8.15 26.09
N HIS A 184 2.16 -7.49 25.17
CA HIS A 184 1.18 -8.10 24.28
C HIS A 184 1.78 -8.65 22.99
N ILE A 185 2.99 -8.23 22.59
CA ILE A 185 3.65 -8.74 21.38
C ILE A 185 4.02 -10.22 21.60
N SER A 186 3.78 -11.07 20.59
CA SER A 186 4.23 -12.47 20.60
C SER A 186 5.73 -12.52 20.82
N SER A 187 6.19 -13.44 21.67
CA SER A 187 7.62 -13.66 21.86
C SER A 187 8.26 -14.40 20.69
N SER A 188 7.46 -14.97 19.79
CA SER A 188 7.94 -15.72 18.63
C SER A 188 8.81 -14.86 17.71
N LYS A 189 9.94 -15.44 17.31
CA LYS A 189 10.73 -15.19 16.09
C LYS A 189 9.87 -14.79 14.88
N SER A 190 10.28 -13.82 14.07
CA SER A 190 9.81 -13.79 12.68
C SER A 190 10.32 -15.03 11.90
N PRO A 191 9.74 -15.36 10.74
CA PRO A 191 10.23 -16.49 9.94
C PRO A 191 11.74 -16.39 9.62
N ILE A 192 12.23 -15.19 9.29
CA ILE A 192 13.67 -14.95 9.06
C ILE A 192 14.49 -15.10 10.35
N GLY A 193 13.96 -14.59 11.47
CA GLY A 193 14.59 -14.68 12.79
C GLY A 193 14.62 -16.11 13.36
N MET A 194 13.70 -16.99 12.92
CA MET A 194 13.70 -18.41 13.28
C MET A 194 14.57 -19.24 12.32
N GLN A 195 14.53 -18.94 11.02
CA GLN A 195 15.30 -19.69 10.03
C GLN A 195 16.80 -19.49 10.21
N GLY A 196 17.23 -18.25 10.53
CA GLY A 196 18.62 -17.90 10.78
C GLY A 196 19.34 -18.86 11.73
N PRO A 197 18.94 -18.92 13.01
CA PRO A 197 19.59 -19.80 13.97
C PRO A 197 19.38 -21.28 13.63
N THR A 198 18.24 -21.66 13.05
CA THR A 198 17.97 -23.05 12.67
C THR A 198 18.90 -23.53 11.54
N ILE A 199 19.26 -22.66 10.59
CA ILE A 199 20.23 -22.98 9.53
C ILE A 199 21.62 -23.21 10.14
N LYS A 200 22.09 -22.30 11.00
CA LYS A 200 23.45 -22.38 11.57
C LYS A 200 23.58 -23.36 12.75
N THR A 201 22.54 -24.11 13.07
CA THR A 201 22.58 -25.14 14.11
C THR A 201 22.11 -26.48 13.55
N TYR A 202 20.81 -26.64 13.36
CA TYR A 202 20.21 -27.88 12.89
C TYR A 202 20.62 -28.21 11.45
N PHE A 203 20.42 -27.31 10.48
CA PHE A 203 20.76 -27.59 9.08
C PHE A 203 22.27 -27.86 8.92
N ALA A 204 23.12 -27.01 9.50
CA ALA A 204 24.56 -27.17 9.47
C ALA A 204 24.99 -28.55 10.01
N LYS A 205 24.41 -28.98 11.13
CA LYS A 205 24.67 -30.30 11.71
C LYS A 205 24.21 -31.43 10.80
N GLN A 206 23.00 -31.35 10.23
CA GLN A 206 22.47 -32.37 9.32
C GLN A 206 23.29 -32.50 8.02
N ARG A 207 23.91 -31.40 7.57
CA ARG A 207 24.76 -31.36 6.38
C ARG A 207 26.26 -31.52 6.65
N GLY A 208 26.66 -31.66 7.92
CA GLY A 208 28.08 -31.78 8.30
C GLY A 208 28.92 -30.53 8.02
N MET A 209 28.32 -29.34 8.10
CA MET A 209 28.97 -28.06 7.81
C MET A 209 29.48 -27.37 9.07
N ASN A 210 30.60 -26.65 8.96
CA ASN A 210 31.01 -25.69 9.98
C ASN A 210 30.13 -24.43 9.88
N PRO A 211 29.37 -24.04 10.93
CA PRO A 211 28.56 -22.83 10.90
C PRO A 211 29.33 -21.52 10.61
N GLU A 212 30.63 -21.44 10.91
CA GLU A 212 31.47 -20.26 10.61
C GLU A 212 31.71 -20.04 9.11
N ASN A 213 31.56 -21.11 8.32
CA ASN A 213 31.70 -21.04 6.87
C ASN A 213 30.37 -20.68 6.19
N ILE A 214 29.25 -20.73 6.90
CA ILE A 214 27.94 -20.42 6.34
C ILE A 214 27.74 -18.91 6.25
N VAL A 215 27.47 -18.44 5.04
CA VAL A 215 26.93 -17.10 4.77
C VAL A 215 25.45 -17.26 4.47
N ASN A 216 24.63 -16.91 5.46
CA ASN A 216 23.18 -17.04 5.42
C ASN A 216 22.54 -15.74 4.92
N VAL A 217 21.75 -15.83 3.85
CA VAL A 217 21.21 -14.68 3.11
C VAL A 217 19.70 -14.80 2.99
N ALA A 218 18.96 -13.83 3.51
CA ALA A 218 17.52 -13.73 3.28
C ALA A 218 17.22 -12.86 2.06
N VAL A 219 16.48 -13.41 1.09
CA VAL A 219 15.88 -12.67 -0.03
C VAL A 219 14.45 -12.29 0.35
N THR A 220 14.14 -11.00 0.45
CA THR A 220 12.90 -10.55 1.09
C THR A 220 12.31 -9.29 0.44
N PRO A 221 10.98 -9.09 0.47
CA PRO A 221 10.34 -7.87 -0.02
C PRO A 221 10.56 -6.63 0.88
N CYS A 222 11.37 -6.74 1.94
CA CYS A 222 11.34 -5.80 3.06
C CYS A 222 12.74 -5.23 3.39
N THR A 223 12.84 -3.90 3.49
CA THR A 223 14.08 -3.25 3.95
C THR A 223 14.26 -3.37 5.46
N ALA A 224 13.18 -3.38 6.25
CA ALA A 224 13.27 -3.44 7.71
C ALA A 224 13.87 -4.76 8.23
N LYS A 225 13.87 -5.83 7.41
CA LYS A 225 14.58 -7.08 7.73
C LYS A 225 16.10 -6.87 7.85
N LYS A 226 16.67 -5.91 7.12
CA LYS A 226 18.08 -5.50 7.29
C LYS A 226 18.35 -4.98 8.71
N PHE A 227 17.41 -4.23 9.29
CA PHE A 227 17.52 -3.80 10.68
C PHE A 227 17.32 -4.97 11.65
N GLU A 228 16.32 -5.83 11.41
CA GLU A 228 16.01 -6.97 12.29
C GLU A 228 17.21 -7.89 12.51
N ILE A 229 17.87 -8.32 11.44
CA ILE A 229 19.01 -9.25 11.53
C ILE A 229 20.24 -8.64 12.22
N ARG A 230 20.23 -7.33 12.49
CA ARG A 230 21.29 -6.58 13.17
C ARG A 230 20.98 -6.26 14.63
N ARG A 231 19.79 -6.63 15.10
CA ARG A 231 19.42 -6.49 16.52
C ARG A 231 20.38 -7.33 17.36
N ALA A 232 20.78 -6.82 18.52
CA ALA A 232 21.86 -7.40 19.31
C ALA A 232 21.51 -8.84 19.75
N GLU A 233 20.23 -9.06 20.07
CA GLU A 233 19.65 -10.33 20.47
C GLU A 233 19.53 -11.37 19.35
N MET A 234 19.67 -11.00 18.07
CA MET A 234 19.59 -11.95 16.94
C MET A 234 20.93 -12.68 16.74
N ARG A 235 21.31 -13.49 17.74
CA ARG A 235 22.60 -14.20 17.82
C ARG A 235 22.49 -15.59 18.47
N ASP A 236 21.33 -16.23 18.45
CA ASP A 236 21.12 -17.50 19.17
C ASP A 236 21.96 -18.66 18.62
N SER A 237 22.30 -18.65 17.33
CA SER A 237 23.27 -19.58 16.75
C SER A 237 24.68 -19.37 17.31
N ALA A 238 25.07 -18.14 17.64
CA ALA A 238 26.35 -17.83 18.26
C ALA A 238 26.41 -18.48 19.64
N ASP A 239 25.36 -18.27 20.43
CA ASP A 239 25.27 -18.75 21.80
C ASP A 239 25.12 -20.28 21.85
N TYR A 240 24.42 -20.88 20.87
CA TYR A 240 24.30 -22.32 20.73
C TYR A 240 25.63 -22.98 20.38
N ASN A 241 26.33 -22.45 19.36
CA ASN A 241 27.60 -23.01 18.89
C ASN A 241 28.81 -22.58 19.74
N LYS A 242 28.64 -21.59 20.62
CA LYS A 242 29.71 -20.93 21.40
C LYS A 242 30.75 -20.25 20.51
N ILE A 243 30.26 -19.49 19.53
CA ILE A 243 31.08 -18.79 18.54
C ILE A 243 30.65 -17.32 18.52
N ASP A 244 31.37 -16.46 19.24
CA ASP A 244 30.93 -15.09 19.55
C ASP A 244 30.69 -14.20 18.32
N GLU A 245 31.45 -14.40 17.25
CA GLU A 245 31.32 -13.60 16.01
C GLU A 245 30.18 -14.06 15.10
N LEU A 246 29.53 -15.19 15.41
CA LEU A 246 28.46 -15.72 14.58
C LEU A 246 27.20 -14.83 14.66
N ARG A 247 26.49 -14.74 13.54
CA ARG A 247 25.16 -14.12 13.44
C ARG A 247 24.17 -15.13 12.93
N ASP A 248 22.92 -15.02 13.35
CA ASP A 248 21.84 -15.91 12.88
C ASP A 248 21.62 -15.79 11.36
N MET A 249 21.58 -14.55 10.88
CA MET A 249 21.43 -14.19 9.48
C MET A 249 22.48 -13.13 9.16
N ASP A 250 23.28 -13.34 8.11
CA ASP A 250 24.43 -12.48 7.79
C ASP A 250 24.02 -11.31 6.91
N HIS A 251 23.18 -11.58 5.92
CA HIS A 251 22.76 -10.61 4.92
C HIS A 251 21.28 -10.67 4.61
N VAL A 252 20.74 -9.52 4.22
CA VAL A 252 19.40 -9.40 3.64
C VAL A 252 19.54 -8.69 2.30
N ILE A 253 19.00 -9.29 1.24
CA ILE A 253 18.85 -8.63 -0.06
C ILE A 253 17.37 -8.48 -0.41
N THR A 254 17.00 -7.34 -0.97
CA THR A 254 15.62 -7.10 -1.41
C THR A 254 15.28 -7.81 -2.73
N THR A 255 14.00 -7.89 -3.09
CA THR A 255 13.56 -8.31 -4.43
C THR A 255 14.22 -7.48 -5.53
N ARG A 256 14.30 -6.16 -5.37
CA ARG A 256 14.97 -5.26 -6.32
C ARG A 256 16.48 -5.44 -6.37
N GLU A 257 17.13 -5.73 -5.24
CA GLU A 257 18.56 -6.05 -5.20
C GLU A 257 18.87 -7.35 -5.94
N LEU A 258 18.05 -8.39 -5.76
CA LEU A 258 18.17 -9.64 -6.51
C LEU A 258 18.03 -9.37 -8.01
N ALA A 259 16.97 -8.67 -8.43
CA ALA A 259 16.76 -8.34 -9.84
C ALA A 259 17.91 -7.51 -10.43
N ARG A 260 18.45 -6.54 -9.66
CA ARG A 260 19.61 -5.76 -10.06
C ARG A 260 20.84 -6.65 -10.26
N TRP A 261 21.12 -7.55 -9.31
CA TRP A 261 22.25 -8.46 -9.42
C TRP A 261 22.10 -9.38 -10.63
N MET A 262 20.92 -9.99 -10.83
CA MET A 262 20.62 -10.80 -12.01
C MET A 262 20.91 -10.05 -13.32
N ARG A 263 20.42 -8.81 -13.46
CA ARG A 263 20.69 -7.99 -14.66
C ARG A 263 22.17 -7.67 -14.84
N GLU A 264 22.89 -7.37 -13.76
CA GLU A 264 24.34 -7.11 -13.80
C GLU A 264 25.15 -8.34 -14.25
N ASP A 265 24.67 -9.55 -13.95
CA ASP A 265 25.29 -10.82 -14.35
C ASP A 265 24.68 -11.43 -15.63
N GLY A 266 23.78 -10.70 -16.31
CA GLY A 266 23.16 -11.12 -17.56
C GLY A 266 22.20 -12.31 -17.42
N ILE A 267 21.63 -12.52 -16.23
CA ILE A 267 20.67 -13.57 -15.92
C ILE A 267 19.26 -13.03 -16.09
N ASP A 268 18.49 -13.67 -16.96
CA ASP A 268 17.07 -13.41 -17.14
C ASP A 268 16.22 -14.54 -16.54
N LEU A 269 15.06 -14.22 -15.96
CA LEU A 269 14.15 -15.21 -15.38
C LEU A 269 13.64 -16.21 -16.43
N GLY A 270 13.36 -15.75 -17.66
CA GLY A 270 12.91 -16.62 -18.74
C GLY A 270 13.99 -17.60 -19.21
N GLY A 271 15.26 -17.19 -19.13
CA GLY A 271 16.42 -17.98 -19.55
C GLY A 271 17.02 -18.92 -18.49
N ALA A 272 16.81 -18.63 -17.19
CA ALA A 272 17.41 -19.41 -16.09
C ALA A 272 16.85 -20.84 -15.96
N GLY A 273 15.71 -21.14 -16.59
CA GLY A 273 15.00 -22.40 -16.43
C GLY A 273 14.22 -22.47 -15.12
N THR A 274 13.92 -23.68 -14.65
CA THR A 274 13.21 -23.91 -13.37
C THR A 274 14.02 -24.84 -12.48
N SER A 275 13.94 -24.64 -11.17
CA SER A 275 14.64 -25.45 -10.20
C SER A 275 13.87 -25.52 -8.88
N GLU A 276 13.97 -26.63 -8.16
CA GLU A 276 13.27 -26.85 -6.88
C GLU A 276 14.14 -26.39 -5.70
N TYR A 277 13.54 -26.03 -4.57
CA TYR A 277 14.32 -25.79 -3.34
C TYR A 277 15.10 -27.03 -2.92
N ASP A 278 16.19 -26.82 -2.18
CA ASP A 278 16.97 -27.92 -1.59
C ASP A 278 16.17 -28.63 -0.48
N GLU A 279 16.41 -29.93 -0.33
CA GLU A 279 15.82 -30.72 0.76
C GLU A 279 16.25 -30.18 2.13
N LEU A 280 15.40 -30.38 3.16
CA LEU A 280 15.62 -29.91 4.54
C LEU A 280 15.50 -28.37 4.63
N MET A 281 14.29 -27.90 4.94
CA MET A 281 13.85 -26.48 4.94
C MET A 281 13.49 -25.91 3.56
N GLY A 282 13.18 -26.78 2.60
CA GLY A 282 12.65 -26.40 1.30
C GLY A 282 11.12 -26.57 1.20
N LYS A 283 10.51 -27.40 2.06
CA LYS A 283 9.09 -27.71 1.99
C LYS A 283 8.27 -26.81 2.91
N ALA A 284 7.20 -26.25 2.39
CA ALA A 284 6.26 -25.41 3.14
C ALA A 284 4.81 -25.82 2.91
N SER A 285 3.94 -25.43 3.85
CA SER A 285 2.49 -25.51 3.71
C SER A 285 1.91 -24.27 3.02
N GLY A 286 0.67 -24.37 2.55
CA GLY A 286 -0.09 -23.24 2.04
C GLY A 286 -0.31 -22.13 3.08
N ALA A 287 -0.39 -22.47 4.38
CA ALA A 287 -0.40 -21.49 5.46
C ALA A 287 0.90 -20.67 5.50
N GLY A 288 2.06 -21.29 5.29
CA GLY A 288 3.34 -20.58 5.14
C GLY A 288 3.43 -19.71 3.89
N VAL A 289 2.75 -20.09 2.80
CA VAL A 289 2.72 -19.30 1.54
C VAL A 289 1.96 -17.98 1.71
N ILE A 290 0.83 -17.97 2.42
CA ILE A 290 -0.03 -16.79 2.54
C ILE A 290 0.51 -15.73 3.50
N PHE A 291 1.59 -16.00 4.26
CA PHE A 291 2.27 -15.02 5.13
C PHE A 291 2.62 -13.69 4.46
N GLY A 292 2.82 -13.71 3.14
CA GLY A 292 3.11 -12.51 2.37
C GLY A 292 1.97 -11.48 2.34
N ASN A 293 0.74 -11.92 2.60
CA ASN A 293 -0.48 -11.14 2.51
C ASN A 293 -0.86 -10.57 3.88
N THR A 294 -1.45 -9.38 3.89
CA THR A 294 -2.17 -8.93 5.08
C THR A 294 -3.36 -9.86 5.36
N GLY A 295 -3.44 -10.36 6.59
CA GLY A 295 -4.38 -11.38 7.05
C GLY A 295 -3.90 -12.81 6.90
N GLY A 296 -2.78 -13.04 6.20
CA GLY A 296 -2.26 -14.38 5.98
C GLY A 296 -1.65 -15.01 7.23
N VAL A 297 -1.03 -14.22 8.11
CA VAL A 297 -0.49 -14.71 9.39
C VAL A 297 -1.63 -15.05 10.33
N MET A 298 -2.64 -14.17 10.40
CA MET A 298 -3.88 -14.38 11.13
C MET A 298 -4.55 -15.69 10.73
N GLU A 299 -4.77 -15.89 9.43
CA GLU A 299 -5.41 -17.09 8.91
C GLU A 299 -4.58 -18.36 9.20
N ALA A 300 -3.27 -18.31 8.98
CA ALA A 300 -2.37 -19.43 9.26
C ALA A 300 -2.32 -19.81 10.75
N ALA A 301 -2.31 -18.82 11.65
CA ALA A 301 -2.35 -19.04 13.09
C ALA A 301 -3.71 -19.59 13.54
N ALA A 302 -4.82 -19.08 13.00
CA ALA A 302 -6.16 -19.59 13.30
C ALA A 302 -6.31 -21.07 12.89
N ARG A 303 -5.80 -21.46 11.71
CA ARG A 303 -5.77 -22.85 11.23
C ARG A 303 -5.09 -23.78 12.24
N THR A 304 -3.92 -23.38 12.76
CA THR A 304 -3.13 -24.22 13.69
C THR A 304 -3.68 -24.15 15.12
N ALA A 305 -4.11 -22.99 15.59
CA ALA A 305 -4.74 -22.84 16.91
C ALA A 305 -6.00 -23.71 17.02
N TYR A 306 -6.77 -23.87 15.94
CA TYR A 306 -7.90 -24.80 15.91
C TYR A 306 -7.46 -26.23 16.23
N PHE A 307 -6.39 -26.70 15.59
CA PHE A 307 -5.85 -28.03 15.82
C PHE A 307 -5.34 -28.19 17.26
N LEU A 308 -4.59 -27.22 17.77
CA LEU A 308 -4.02 -27.26 19.13
C LEU A 308 -5.07 -27.25 20.24
N VAL A 309 -6.24 -26.65 20.00
CA VAL A 309 -7.35 -26.62 20.96
C VAL A 309 -8.27 -27.84 20.81
N SER A 310 -8.64 -28.21 19.58
CA SER A 310 -9.66 -29.23 19.32
C SER A 310 -9.10 -30.65 19.21
N GLY A 311 -7.82 -30.81 18.87
CA GLY A 311 -7.20 -32.09 18.53
C GLY A 311 -7.52 -32.61 17.12
N SER A 312 -8.22 -31.82 16.30
CA SER A 312 -8.60 -32.15 14.92
C SER A 312 -8.29 -31.01 13.96
N ASN A 313 -8.09 -31.33 12.68
CA ASN A 313 -7.87 -30.28 11.67
C ASN A 313 -9.08 -29.34 11.55
N PRO A 314 -8.84 -28.07 11.22
CA PRO A 314 -9.91 -27.10 11.10
C PRO A 314 -10.86 -27.42 9.94
N PRO A 315 -12.13 -26.99 10.04
CA PRO A 315 -13.07 -27.06 8.93
C PRO A 315 -12.64 -26.14 7.78
N GLU A 316 -13.20 -26.36 6.59
CA GLU A 316 -12.83 -25.67 5.35
C GLU A 316 -12.87 -24.13 5.47
N ASP A 317 -13.79 -23.58 6.26
CA ASP A 317 -13.94 -22.13 6.43
C ASP A 317 -12.71 -21.46 7.05
N PHE A 318 -11.86 -22.18 7.80
CA PHE A 318 -10.57 -21.66 8.29
C PHE A 318 -9.48 -21.66 7.22
N LEU A 319 -9.65 -22.45 6.15
CA LEU A 319 -8.81 -22.40 4.95
C LEU A 319 -9.23 -21.26 4.00
N HIS A 320 -10.38 -20.65 4.27
CA HIS A 320 -10.99 -19.56 3.52
C HIS A 320 -11.57 -18.51 4.47
N LEU A 321 -10.72 -17.99 5.38
CA LEU A 321 -11.15 -17.04 6.40
C LEU A 321 -11.36 -15.63 5.80
N GLU A 322 -12.37 -15.49 4.93
CA GLU A 322 -12.61 -14.28 4.12
C GLU A 322 -12.65 -12.96 4.92
N PRO A 323 -13.20 -12.89 6.16
CA PRO A 323 -13.20 -11.65 6.94
C PRO A 323 -11.81 -11.08 7.25
N VAL A 324 -10.76 -11.91 7.27
CA VAL A 324 -9.38 -11.44 7.50
C VAL A 324 -8.65 -11.08 6.19
N ARG A 325 -9.24 -11.40 5.03
CA ARG A 325 -8.71 -11.10 3.69
C ARG A 325 -9.17 -9.73 3.19
N GLY A 326 -8.61 -9.25 2.09
CA GLY A 326 -8.91 -7.92 1.52
C GLY A 326 -7.87 -6.82 1.76
N MET A 327 -8.28 -5.56 1.60
CA MET A 327 -7.38 -4.38 1.58
C MET A 327 -7.83 -3.23 2.51
N ASP A 328 -8.90 -3.41 3.28
CA ASP A 328 -9.31 -2.42 4.29
C ASP A 328 -8.26 -2.33 5.40
N GLY A 329 -7.99 -1.11 5.87
CA GLY A 329 -6.85 -0.81 6.76
C GLY A 329 -6.90 -1.52 8.11
N VAL A 330 -8.11 -1.73 8.63
CA VAL A 330 -8.42 -2.54 9.80
C VAL A 330 -9.57 -3.46 9.40
N ARG A 331 -9.44 -4.75 9.69
CA ARG A 331 -10.50 -5.75 9.54
C ARG A 331 -10.64 -6.51 10.84
N GLU A 332 -11.87 -6.90 11.16
CA GLU A 332 -12.19 -7.69 12.33
C GLU A 332 -12.87 -8.98 11.91
N ALA A 333 -12.61 -10.03 12.67
CA ALA A 333 -13.26 -11.31 12.50
C ALA A 333 -13.60 -11.90 13.87
N ALA A 334 -14.61 -12.76 13.90
CA ALA A 334 -14.89 -13.61 15.05
C ALA A 334 -14.89 -15.05 14.57
N VAL A 335 -14.20 -15.92 15.29
CA VAL A 335 -14.20 -17.37 15.05
C VAL A 335 -14.49 -18.08 16.35
N GLU A 336 -15.01 -19.30 16.28
CA GLU A 336 -15.21 -20.15 17.45
C GLU A 336 -14.36 -21.41 17.31
N ILE A 337 -13.64 -21.77 18.37
CA ILE A 337 -12.82 -22.99 18.43
C ILE A 337 -13.23 -23.78 19.66
N SER A 338 -13.88 -24.93 19.46
CA SER A 338 -14.35 -25.80 20.55
C SER A 338 -15.17 -25.06 21.63
N GLY A 339 -16.06 -24.15 21.22
CA GLY A 339 -16.89 -23.34 22.13
C GLY A 339 -16.19 -22.11 22.73
N ILE A 340 -14.93 -21.85 22.35
CA ILE A 340 -14.19 -20.65 22.76
C ILE A 340 -14.35 -19.59 21.66
N PRO A 341 -15.10 -18.49 21.89
CA PRO A 341 -15.18 -17.39 20.94
C PRO A 341 -13.87 -16.61 20.95
N LEU A 342 -13.30 -16.38 19.77
CA LEU A 342 -12.09 -15.58 19.58
C LEU A 342 -12.41 -14.37 18.71
N LYS A 343 -12.05 -13.19 19.20
CA LYS A 343 -12.14 -11.94 18.45
C LYS A 343 -10.77 -11.57 17.89
N LEU A 344 -10.72 -11.44 16.57
CA LEU A 344 -9.52 -11.25 15.78
C LEU A 344 -9.50 -9.87 15.13
N ALA A 345 -8.32 -9.28 14.95
CA ALA A 345 -8.14 -8.09 14.12
C ALA A 345 -6.92 -8.19 13.20
N VAL A 346 -7.03 -7.64 12.01
CA VAL A 346 -5.94 -7.56 11.03
C VAL A 346 -5.75 -6.13 10.59
N ILE A 347 -4.53 -5.64 10.75
CA ILE A 347 -4.18 -4.24 10.52
C ILE A 347 -3.01 -4.17 9.54
N HIS A 348 -3.11 -3.29 8.55
CA HIS A 348 -1.96 -2.92 7.73
C HIS A 348 -1.80 -1.40 7.63
N GLY A 349 -0.56 -0.94 7.63
CA GLY A 349 -0.19 0.47 7.78
C GLY A 349 -0.10 0.87 9.25
N THR A 350 1.06 1.37 9.69
CA THR A 350 1.26 1.76 11.10
C THR A 350 0.41 2.97 11.51
N GLU A 351 -0.09 3.79 10.58
CA GLU A 351 -1.10 4.81 10.93
C GLU A 351 -2.44 4.19 11.31
N ASN A 352 -2.86 3.10 10.64
CA ASN A 352 -4.05 2.35 11.05
C ASN A 352 -3.82 1.67 12.40
N ALA A 353 -2.63 1.10 12.61
CA ALA A 353 -2.25 0.53 13.91
C ALA A 353 -2.27 1.58 15.03
N ARG A 354 -1.76 2.79 14.77
CA ARG A 354 -1.82 3.92 15.70
C ARG A 354 -3.27 4.19 16.14
N LYS A 355 -4.16 4.38 15.17
CA LYS A 355 -5.58 4.66 15.44
C LYS A 355 -6.25 3.52 16.19
N PHE A 356 -5.99 2.28 15.78
CA PHE A 356 -6.49 1.09 16.46
C PHE A 356 -6.02 1.01 17.92
N LEU A 357 -4.74 1.27 18.20
CA LEU A 357 -4.21 1.23 19.57
C LEU A 357 -4.81 2.33 20.45
N GLU A 358 -4.96 3.55 19.93
CA GLU A 358 -5.60 4.64 20.67
C GLU A 358 -7.08 4.34 20.93
N GLN A 359 -7.79 3.76 19.96
CA GLN A 359 -9.17 3.30 20.13
C GLN A 359 -9.27 2.17 21.16
N TRP A 360 -8.43 1.15 21.04
CA TRP A 360 -8.41 -0.02 21.92
C TRP A 360 -8.19 0.36 23.39
N LYS A 361 -7.31 1.33 23.66
CA LYS A 361 -7.07 1.87 25.01
C LYS A 361 -8.30 2.60 25.57
N ASN A 362 -9.06 3.29 24.73
CA ASN A 362 -10.17 4.13 25.15
C ASN A 362 -11.50 3.36 25.27
N GLU A 363 -11.72 2.36 24.41
CA GLU A 363 -13.03 1.74 24.23
C GLU A 363 -13.19 0.40 24.96
N ASN A 364 -12.17 -0.06 25.70
CA ASN A 364 -12.19 -1.31 26.47
C ASN A 364 -12.74 -2.52 25.67
N VAL A 365 -12.42 -2.57 24.38
CA VAL A 365 -12.84 -3.64 23.47
C VAL A 365 -11.90 -4.83 23.63
N HIS A 366 -12.46 -6.01 23.84
CA HIS A 366 -11.71 -7.26 23.92
C HIS A 366 -11.25 -7.73 22.54
N TYR A 367 -9.99 -8.12 22.41
CA TYR A 367 -9.45 -8.87 21.27
C TYR A 367 -8.55 -9.98 21.82
N ASP A 368 -8.49 -11.10 21.12
CA ASP A 368 -7.65 -12.24 21.48
C ASP A 368 -6.35 -12.25 20.68
N PHE A 369 -6.44 -11.98 19.37
CA PHE A 369 -5.28 -12.02 18.48
C PHE A 369 -5.35 -10.90 17.43
N VAL A 370 -4.24 -10.20 17.25
CA VAL A 370 -4.16 -9.04 16.35
C VAL A 370 -2.92 -9.13 15.45
N GLU A 371 -3.14 -9.27 14.14
CA GLU A 371 -2.08 -9.17 13.14
C GLU A 371 -1.82 -7.71 12.80
N VAL A 372 -0.54 -7.30 12.79
CA VAL A 372 -0.14 -5.96 12.36
C VAL A 372 1.02 -6.00 11.36
N MET A 373 0.78 -5.43 10.18
CA MET A 373 1.77 -5.24 9.13
C MET A 373 2.03 -3.76 8.91
N ALA A 374 3.29 -3.33 8.90
CA ALA A 374 3.61 -1.92 8.72
C ALA A 374 3.28 -1.36 7.33
N CYS A 375 3.26 -2.21 6.30
CA CYS A 375 3.11 -1.81 4.90
C CYS A 375 1.70 -2.11 4.39
N ARG A 376 1.13 -1.23 3.56
CA ARG A 376 -0.19 -1.45 2.94
C ARG A 376 -0.22 -2.75 2.14
N GLY A 377 -1.21 -3.60 2.42
CA GLY A 377 -1.37 -4.93 1.83
C GLY A 377 -0.47 -6.01 2.42
N GLY A 378 0.41 -5.70 3.37
CA GLY A 378 1.36 -6.65 3.95
C GLY A 378 2.72 -6.68 3.23
N CYS A 379 3.44 -7.78 3.33
CA CYS A 379 4.79 -7.93 2.77
C CYS A 379 4.82 -7.83 1.24
N ILE A 380 3.71 -8.16 0.56
CA ILE A 380 3.54 -7.96 -0.89
C ILE A 380 3.73 -6.51 -1.35
N GLY A 381 3.52 -5.54 -0.46
CA GLY A 381 3.72 -4.11 -0.70
C GLY A 381 4.97 -3.57 0.01
N GLY A 382 5.85 -4.45 0.47
CA GLY A 382 7.02 -4.10 1.27
C GLY A 382 7.99 -3.16 0.54
N GLY A 383 8.75 -2.38 1.32
CA GLY A 383 9.61 -1.33 0.79
C GLY A 383 10.74 -1.81 -0.13
N GLY A 384 11.01 -3.12 -0.23
CA GLY A 384 12.00 -3.75 -1.11
C GLY A 384 11.42 -4.39 -2.38
N GLN A 385 10.11 -4.27 -2.62
CA GLN A 385 9.42 -4.83 -3.80
C GLN A 385 9.65 -4.01 -5.07
N PRO A 386 9.40 -4.58 -6.27
CA PRO A 386 9.54 -3.88 -7.53
C PRO A 386 8.75 -2.58 -7.63
N LYS A 387 9.30 -1.63 -8.37
CA LYS A 387 8.73 -0.30 -8.65
C LYS A 387 8.07 -0.23 -10.03
N THR A 388 7.27 -1.23 -10.35
CA THR A 388 6.51 -1.34 -11.61
C THR A 388 5.61 -0.13 -11.85
N GLU A 389 5.06 0.41 -10.76
CA GLU A 389 4.30 1.65 -10.71
C GLU A 389 4.72 2.43 -9.47
N VAL A 390 4.86 3.75 -9.57
CA VAL A 390 5.31 4.62 -8.47
C VAL A 390 4.33 5.80 -8.30
N PRO A 391 3.52 5.83 -7.23
CA PRO A 391 3.42 4.84 -6.17
C PRO A 391 2.77 3.52 -6.65
N MET A 392 3.09 2.41 -5.97
CA MET A 392 2.47 1.12 -6.25
C MET A 392 0.96 1.18 -6.01
N SER A 393 0.17 0.75 -6.99
CA SER A 393 -1.28 0.70 -6.94
C SER A 393 -1.82 -0.48 -6.13
N ASP A 394 -3.07 -0.39 -5.70
CA ASP A 394 -3.73 -1.49 -5.00
C ASP A 394 -4.08 -2.65 -5.93
N GLU A 395 -4.21 -2.39 -7.23
CA GLU A 395 -4.35 -3.40 -8.28
C GLU A 395 -3.13 -4.34 -8.28
N ILE A 396 -1.92 -3.79 -8.26
CA ILE A 396 -0.67 -4.58 -8.15
C ILE A 396 -0.67 -5.40 -6.85
N ARG A 397 -1.01 -4.78 -5.71
CA ARG A 397 -1.07 -5.48 -4.42
C ARG A 397 -2.07 -6.64 -4.46
N LYS A 398 -3.28 -6.41 -4.97
CA LYS A 398 -4.33 -7.43 -5.11
C LYS A 398 -3.90 -8.57 -6.03
N SER A 399 -3.21 -8.28 -7.14
CA SER A 399 -2.69 -9.33 -8.03
C SER A 399 -1.65 -10.21 -7.34
N ARG A 400 -0.72 -9.61 -6.59
CA ARG A 400 0.26 -10.35 -5.77
C ARG A 400 -0.42 -11.19 -4.68
N ILE A 401 -1.41 -10.63 -3.99
CA ILE A 401 -2.19 -11.30 -2.93
C ILE A 401 -2.94 -12.52 -3.51
N SER A 402 -3.65 -12.30 -4.61
CA SER A 402 -4.43 -13.33 -5.29
C SER A 402 -3.56 -14.51 -5.72
N SER A 403 -2.35 -14.23 -6.20
CA SER A 403 -1.38 -15.26 -6.59
C SER A 403 -0.99 -16.17 -5.43
N LEU A 404 -0.71 -15.61 -4.24
CA LEU A 404 -0.36 -16.40 -3.06
C LEU A 404 -1.55 -17.23 -2.53
N TYR A 405 -2.76 -16.67 -2.49
CA TYR A 405 -3.96 -17.44 -2.11
C TYR A 405 -4.30 -18.53 -3.12
N LYS A 406 -4.11 -18.27 -4.42
CA LYS A 406 -4.27 -19.28 -5.47
C LYS A 406 -3.28 -20.42 -5.27
N ARG A 407 -2.03 -20.12 -4.89
CA ARG A 407 -1.03 -21.15 -4.59
C ARG A 407 -1.44 -21.98 -3.37
N ASP A 408 -1.85 -21.36 -2.27
CA ASP A 408 -2.37 -22.08 -1.09
C ASP A 408 -3.52 -23.04 -1.45
N ALA A 409 -4.51 -22.57 -2.22
CA ALA A 409 -5.65 -23.39 -2.64
C ALA A 409 -5.26 -24.57 -3.55
N GLN A 410 -4.12 -24.50 -4.24
CA GLN A 410 -3.62 -25.58 -5.11
C GLN A 410 -2.76 -26.60 -4.36
N MET A 411 -2.35 -26.30 -3.12
CA MET A 411 -1.49 -27.18 -2.34
C MET A 411 -2.31 -28.23 -1.60
N GLN A 412 -1.76 -29.44 -1.52
CA GLN A 412 -2.33 -30.50 -0.67
C GLN A 412 -1.98 -30.27 0.80
N LEU A 413 -0.75 -29.82 1.08
CA LEU A 413 -0.31 -29.44 2.41
C LEU A 413 -0.66 -27.96 2.66
N ARG A 414 -1.73 -27.69 3.41
CA ARG A 414 -2.24 -26.31 3.68
C ARG A 414 -2.14 -25.89 5.15
N LEU A 415 -1.73 -26.79 6.03
CA LEU A 415 -1.65 -26.59 7.47
C LEU A 415 -0.19 -26.66 7.94
N SER A 416 0.26 -25.66 8.70
CA SER A 416 1.65 -25.58 9.18
C SER A 416 2.00 -26.77 10.08
N HIS A 417 1.06 -27.17 10.94
CA HIS A 417 1.20 -28.32 11.84
C HIS A 417 1.13 -29.68 11.15
N GLU A 418 0.98 -29.75 9.83
CA GLU A 418 1.07 -30.98 9.05
C GLU A 418 2.38 -31.05 8.23
N ASN A 419 3.21 -30.01 8.27
CA ASN A 419 4.43 -29.98 7.49
C ASN A 419 5.41 -31.05 8.02
N PRO A 420 5.77 -32.08 7.22
CA PRO A 420 6.58 -33.19 7.71
C PRO A 420 8.01 -32.77 8.06
N GLU A 421 8.56 -31.73 7.41
CA GLU A 421 9.88 -31.23 7.78
C GLU A 421 9.85 -30.50 9.13
N ILE A 422 8.73 -29.83 9.47
CA ILE A 422 8.52 -29.19 10.76
C ILE A 422 8.36 -30.22 11.87
N HIS A 423 7.54 -31.26 11.65
CA HIS A 423 7.45 -32.37 12.59
C HIS A 423 8.81 -32.99 12.86
N LYS A 424 9.60 -33.22 11.80
CA LYS A 424 10.93 -33.83 11.95
C LYS A 424 11.88 -32.93 12.72
N LEU A 425 11.83 -31.62 12.47
CA LEU A 425 12.63 -30.62 13.18
C LEU A 425 12.30 -30.61 14.68
N TYR A 426 11.02 -30.61 15.07
CA TYR A 426 10.66 -30.71 16.49
C TYR A 426 11.06 -32.07 17.07
N GLU A 427 10.71 -33.18 16.44
CA GLU A 427 11.05 -34.53 16.94
C GLU A 427 12.54 -34.72 17.23
N THR A 428 13.42 -34.17 16.36
CA THR A 428 14.86 -34.45 16.42
C THR A 428 15.72 -33.33 16.98
N PHE A 429 15.16 -32.13 17.17
CA PHE A 429 15.93 -30.98 17.60
C PHE A 429 15.19 -30.13 18.63
N TYR A 430 14.08 -29.49 18.26
CA TYR A 430 13.40 -28.53 19.15
C TYR A 430 12.43 -29.16 20.16
N GLU A 431 12.27 -30.48 20.14
CA GLU A 431 11.37 -31.29 20.98
C GLU A 431 9.88 -31.02 20.73
N ALA A 432 9.39 -29.84 21.10
CA ALA A 432 8.01 -29.40 20.93
C ALA A 432 7.97 -27.86 20.84
N PRO A 433 6.88 -27.26 20.32
CA PRO A 433 6.63 -25.83 20.47
C PRO A 433 6.63 -25.43 21.94
N LEU A 434 7.16 -24.25 22.24
CA LEU A 434 7.38 -23.71 23.58
C LEU A 434 8.22 -24.62 24.52
N SER A 435 9.07 -25.50 23.98
CA SER A 435 10.03 -26.26 24.77
C SER A 435 11.18 -25.35 25.25
N GLY A 436 11.99 -25.82 26.20
CA GLY A 436 13.13 -25.02 26.68
C GLY A 436 14.13 -24.65 25.58
N LEU A 437 14.37 -25.53 24.60
CA LEU A 437 15.24 -25.22 23.47
C LEU A 437 14.53 -24.35 22.42
N SER A 438 13.26 -24.64 22.12
CA SER A 438 12.52 -23.85 21.13
C SER A 438 12.30 -22.41 21.62
N GLU A 439 11.97 -22.21 22.90
CA GLU A 439 11.91 -20.88 23.52
C GLU A 439 13.24 -20.13 23.41
N LYS A 440 14.35 -20.81 23.74
CA LYS A 440 15.68 -20.17 23.66
C LYS A 440 16.05 -19.76 22.24
N MET A 441 15.76 -20.59 21.24
CA MET A 441 16.26 -20.41 19.87
C MET A 441 15.28 -19.67 18.96
N LEU A 442 13.99 -19.79 19.22
CA LEU A 442 12.91 -19.33 18.33
C LEU A 442 12.07 -18.21 18.94
N HIS A 443 12.34 -17.76 20.17
CA HIS A 443 11.68 -16.62 20.79
C HIS A 443 12.67 -15.48 21.10
N THR A 444 12.15 -14.29 21.32
CA THR A 444 12.91 -13.07 21.58
C THR A 444 12.17 -12.15 22.55
N GLY A 445 12.90 -11.20 23.12
CA GLY A 445 12.34 -10.04 23.82
C GLY A 445 12.36 -8.78 22.96
N TYR A 446 11.73 -7.73 23.48
CA TYR A 446 11.65 -6.40 22.86
C TYR A 446 12.13 -5.32 23.83
N THR A 447 12.56 -4.18 23.31
CA THR A 447 13.16 -3.09 24.09
C THR A 447 12.30 -1.85 24.02
N ASP A 448 12.04 -1.21 25.16
CA ASP A 448 11.45 0.13 25.20
C ASP A 448 12.44 1.15 24.60
N ARG A 449 12.02 1.79 23.51
CA ARG A 449 12.75 2.83 22.77
C ARG A 449 12.05 4.19 22.86
N SER A 450 11.08 4.38 23.75
CA SER A 450 10.40 5.66 23.92
C SER A 450 11.34 6.80 24.29
N GLY A 451 12.47 6.48 24.94
CA GLY A 451 13.56 7.42 25.19
C GLY A 451 14.17 8.05 23.93
N ASP A 452 14.08 7.37 22.76
CA ASP A 452 14.56 7.91 21.48
C ASP A 452 13.78 9.16 21.05
N LEU A 453 12.55 9.37 21.57
CA LEU A 453 11.71 10.54 21.29
C LEU A 453 12.15 11.80 22.03
N GLY A 454 13.06 11.66 22.99
CA GLY A 454 13.55 12.70 23.87
C GLY A 454 12.49 13.21 24.85
N PRO A 455 12.75 14.34 25.53
CA PRO A 455 11.96 14.76 26.70
C PRO A 455 10.52 15.18 26.37
N GLU A 456 10.24 15.56 25.12
CA GLU A 456 8.88 15.92 24.67
C GLU A 456 8.02 14.68 24.36
N GLY A 457 8.64 13.49 24.23
CA GLY A 457 7.95 12.23 23.96
C GLY A 457 7.24 12.17 22.61
N LYS A 458 6.25 11.25 22.51
CA LYS A 458 5.44 11.07 21.30
C LYS A 458 4.52 12.27 21.10
N LYS A 459 4.59 12.89 19.92
CA LYS A 459 3.62 13.90 19.49
C LYS A 459 2.27 13.24 19.21
N ASN A 460 1.19 13.78 19.76
CA ASN A 460 -0.16 13.39 19.38
C ASN A 460 -0.66 14.26 18.21
N PRO A 461 -0.79 13.72 16.98
CA PRO A 461 -1.26 14.48 15.83
C PRO A 461 -2.75 14.84 15.93
N ASP A 462 -3.53 14.14 16.77
CA ASP A 462 -4.96 14.35 16.92
C ASP A 462 -5.29 15.45 17.96
N ASN A 463 -4.31 15.88 18.77
CA ASN A 463 -4.44 16.91 19.81
C ASN A 463 -3.83 18.28 19.43
N LEU A 464 -3.66 18.56 18.14
CA LEU A 464 -3.06 19.83 17.72
C LEU A 464 -4.06 21.00 17.85
N GLU A 465 -4.15 21.55 19.06
CA GLU A 465 -4.30 23.00 19.20
C GLU A 465 -3.09 23.68 18.56
N TYR A 466 -3.36 24.66 17.71
CA TYR A 466 -2.37 25.39 16.92
C TYR A 466 -1.44 26.21 17.84
N GLN A 467 -0.36 25.60 18.34
CA GLN A 467 0.69 26.31 19.07
C GLN A 467 1.72 26.90 18.09
N GLY A 468 1.42 28.10 17.57
CA GLY A 468 2.41 28.97 16.94
C GLY A 468 3.26 29.64 18.02
N THR A 469 4.58 29.45 17.99
CA THR A 469 5.52 30.12 18.90
C THR A 469 5.58 31.62 18.63
N ASN A 470 5.36 32.39 19.70
CA ASN A 470 5.45 33.84 19.82
C ASN A 470 6.88 34.38 19.56
N GLU A 471 7.20 34.74 18.33
CA GLU A 471 8.25 35.73 18.02
C GLU A 471 7.73 36.95 17.23
N SER A 472 6.42 37.03 16.98
CA SER A 472 5.75 38.18 16.35
C SER A 472 4.89 39.00 17.33
N ALA A 473 4.90 38.67 18.63
CA ALA A 473 4.00 39.25 19.64
C ALA A 473 4.49 40.56 20.30
N ILE A 474 5.53 41.23 19.77
CA ILE A 474 6.01 42.53 20.30
C ILE A 474 5.45 43.73 19.51
N ILE A 475 4.81 43.53 18.36
CA ILE A 475 4.30 44.63 17.53
C ILE A 475 2.79 44.89 17.78
N ILE A 476 2.11 44.07 18.58
CA ILE A 476 0.64 44.08 18.67
C ILE A 476 0.10 44.93 19.85
N GLU A 477 0.92 45.24 20.86
CA GLU A 477 0.44 45.98 22.04
C GLU A 477 0.32 47.51 21.84
N GLU A 478 1.07 48.10 20.90
CA GLU A 478 0.95 49.55 20.61
C GLU A 478 -0.20 49.90 19.67
N THR A 479 -0.78 48.92 18.96
CA THR A 479 -1.85 49.18 17.98
C THR A 479 -3.26 48.95 18.53
N GLN A 480 -3.40 48.31 19.70
CA GLN A 480 -4.71 47.94 20.27
C GLN A 480 -5.37 49.03 21.14
N ALA A 481 -4.68 50.14 21.41
CA ALA A 481 -5.26 51.28 22.13
C ALA A 481 -6.03 52.28 21.24
N GLN A 482 -5.86 52.20 19.91
CA GLN A 482 -6.34 53.26 19.00
C GLN A 482 -7.60 52.89 18.18
N ASN A 483 -7.94 51.61 18.03
CA ASN A 483 -9.07 51.19 17.18
C ASN A 483 -10.28 50.65 17.98
N LYS A 484 -10.61 51.31 19.10
CA LYS A 484 -11.86 51.09 19.86
C LYS A 484 -12.92 52.16 19.58
N LYS A 485 -12.75 52.94 18.51
CA LYS A 485 -13.77 53.82 17.94
C LYS A 485 -13.78 53.60 16.43
N GLU A 486 -14.98 53.63 15.87
CA GLU A 486 -15.28 53.48 14.43
C GLU A 486 -15.31 52.03 13.93
N LYS A 487 -16.39 51.34 14.37
CA LYS A 487 -17.17 50.54 13.43
C LYS A 487 -17.65 51.46 12.31
N GLU A 488 -16.90 51.55 11.23
CA GLU A 488 -17.38 52.01 9.94
C GLU A 488 -16.57 51.33 8.84
N THR A 489 -17.33 50.76 7.90
CA THR A 489 -16.98 50.09 6.64
C THR A 489 -15.65 50.48 5.99
N ASN A 490 -14.80 49.50 5.69
CA ASN A 490 -13.97 49.55 4.48
C ASN A 490 -13.52 48.14 4.02
N PHE A 491 -14.01 47.70 2.87
CA PHE A 491 -13.53 46.49 2.17
C PHE A 491 -12.16 46.79 1.58
N MET A 492 -11.09 46.12 2.03
CA MET A 492 -9.79 46.21 1.37
C MET A 492 -9.78 45.30 0.12
N LYS A 493 -9.31 45.85 -0.98
CA LYS A 493 -9.20 45.16 -2.27
C LYS A 493 -8.14 44.07 -2.21
N LYS A 494 -8.35 42.96 -2.91
CA LYS A 494 -7.37 41.88 -3.05
C LYS A 494 -6.79 41.94 -4.47
N TRP A 495 -5.53 41.61 -4.66
CA TRP A 495 -4.82 41.71 -5.94
C TRP A 495 -4.03 40.44 -6.20
N LYS A 496 -4.27 39.77 -7.32
CA LYS A 496 -3.60 38.50 -7.69
C LYS A 496 -2.55 38.71 -8.77
N CYS A 497 -1.34 38.23 -8.52
CA CYS A 497 -0.28 38.19 -9.52
C CYS A 497 -0.65 37.22 -10.64
N SER A 498 -0.74 37.71 -11.87
CA SER A 498 -1.10 36.94 -13.06
C SER A 498 -0.05 35.89 -13.48
N VAL A 499 1.16 35.94 -12.91
CA VAL A 499 2.26 35.05 -13.29
C VAL A 499 2.44 33.89 -12.31
N CYS A 500 2.41 34.15 -11.00
CA CYS A 500 2.62 33.11 -9.99
C CYS A 500 1.42 32.85 -9.07
N GLY A 501 0.35 33.65 -9.19
CA GLY A 501 -0.86 33.50 -8.39
C GLY A 501 -0.82 34.10 -6.98
N TYR A 502 0.28 34.77 -6.58
CA TYR A 502 0.38 35.44 -5.27
C TYR A 502 -0.74 36.48 -5.06
N ILE A 503 -1.41 36.46 -3.91
CA ILE A 503 -2.48 37.40 -3.56
C ILE A 503 -1.98 38.42 -2.55
N HIS A 504 -2.17 39.71 -2.85
CA HIS A 504 -1.87 40.84 -1.99
C HIS A 504 -3.16 41.54 -1.57
N GLU A 505 -3.33 41.85 -0.29
CA GLU A 505 -4.50 42.57 0.21
C GLU A 505 -4.10 44.01 0.54
N GLY A 506 -4.74 44.98 -0.10
CA GLY A 506 -4.39 46.40 -0.01
C GLY A 506 -5.11 47.23 -1.08
N GLU A 507 -5.16 48.56 -0.92
CA GLU A 507 -5.84 49.43 -1.89
C GLU A 507 -5.24 49.37 -3.31
N ASN A 508 -3.94 49.06 -3.41
CA ASN A 508 -3.19 48.96 -4.66
C ASN A 508 -2.32 47.68 -4.66
N PRO A 509 -1.95 47.12 -5.83
CA PRO A 509 -1.02 45.99 -5.90
C PRO A 509 0.41 46.42 -5.51
N PRO A 510 1.27 45.49 -5.03
CA PRO A 510 2.63 45.83 -4.63
C PRO A 510 3.48 46.18 -5.85
N GLU A 511 4.46 47.10 -5.71
CA GLU A 511 5.32 47.56 -6.81
C GLU A 511 5.98 46.41 -7.59
N GLN A 512 6.35 45.34 -6.89
CA GLN A 512 6.77 44.07 -7.48
C GLN A 512 6.21 42.88 -6.71
N CYS A 513 5.93 41.80 -7.43
CA CYS A 513 5.50 40.54 -6.84
C CYS A 513 6.61 39.98 -5.92
N PRO A 514 6.35 39.72 -4.64
CA PRO A 514 7.38 39.23 -3.72
C PRO A 514 7.88 37.83 -4.08
N ILE A 515 7.07 37.04 -4.80
CA ILE A 515 7.38 35.67 -5.23
C ILE A 515 8.17 35.68 -6.55
N CYS A 516 7.62 36.21 -7.64
CA CYS A 516 8.23 36.11 -8.98
C CYS A 516 8.84 37.42 -9.51
N LYS A 517 8.86 38.49 -8.70
CA LYS A 517 9.49 39.80 -8.97
C LYS A 517 8.95 40.57 -10.18
N VAL A 518 7.83 40.15 -10.75
CA VAL A 518 7.16 40.88 -11.84
C VAL A 518 6.53 42.19 -11.32
N PRO A 519 6.48 43.26 -12.14
CA PRO A 519 5.94 44.56 -11.72
C PRO A 519 4.44 44.55 -11.40
N ALA A 520 3.99 45.60 -10.70
CA ALA A 520 2.61 45.79 -10.23
C ALA A 520 1.54 45.70 -11.33
N ASP A 521 1.87 46.06 -12.57
CA ASP A 521 0.98 45.96 -13.73
C ASP A 521 0.59 44.50 -14.08
N ARG A 522 1.31 43.53 -13.52
CA ARG A 522 0.98 42.10 -13.61
C ARG A 522 0.07 41.61 -12.48
N PHE A 523 -0.52 42.51 -11.67
CA PHE A 523 -1.53 42.17 -10.67
C PHE A 523 -2.95 42.55 -11.12
N GLN A 524 -3.92 41.71 -10.76
CA GLN A 524 -5.33 41.87 -11.08
C GLN A 524 -6.16 41.99 -9.80
N GLU A 525 -7.01 43.00 -9.70
CA GLU A 525 -7.92 43.19 -8.55
C GLU A 525 -8.98 42.07 -8.50
N LEU A 526 -9.06 41.37 -7.37
CA LEU A 526 -10.07 40.40 -7.00
C LEU A 526 -11.21 41.14 -6.27
N LYS A 527 -12.37 41.24 -6.90
CA LYS A 527 -13.60 41.77 -6.28
C LYS A 527 -14.32 40.62 -5.58
N GLU A 528 -14.74 40.81 -4.34
CA GLU A 528 -15.54 39.82 -3.61
C GLU A 528 -17.01 39.87 -4.06
N GLU A 529 -17.51 38.75 -4.59
CA GLU A 529 -18.95 38.51 -4.75
C GLU A 529 -19.41 37.53 -3.66
N THR A 530 -20.36 37.97 -2.84
CA THR A 530 -20.99 37.19 -1.77
C THR A 530 -21.78 36.01 -2.32
N ALA A 531 -21.57 34.83 -1.72
CA ALA A 531 -22.24 33.58 -2.07
C ALA A 531 -23.76 33.64 -1.81
N ALA A 532 -24.51 33.83 -2.89
CA ALA A 532 -25.91 33.43 -3.05
C ALA A 532 -25.95 31.95 -3.52
N PRO A 533 -27.08 31.21 -3.36
CA PRO A 533 -27.17 29.81 -3.77
C PRO A 533 -26.69 29.66 -5.21
N VAL A 534 -25.93 28.61 -5.50
CA VAL A 534 -25.44 28.28 -6.85
C VAL A 534 -26.66 28.08 -7.75
N LYS A 535 -27.13 29.18 -8.34
CA LYS A 535 -27.82 29.16 -9.62
C LYS A 535 -26.83 28.53 -10.58
N ALA A 536 -27.32 27.60 -11.39
CA ALA A 536 -26.62 27.14 -12.58
C ALA A 536 -25.96 28.35 -13.24
N GLU A 537 -24.63 28.31 -13.42
CA GLU A 537 -23.98 29.27 -14.29
C GLU A 537 -24.74 29.22 -15.61
N GLU A 538 -25.36 30.35 -15.97
CA GLU A 538 -25.80 30.55 -17.33
C GLU A 538 -24.59 30.32 -18.23
N PRO A 539 -24.79 29.63 -19.37
CA PRO A 539 -23.69 29.27 -20.25
C PRO A 539 -22.91 30.52 -20.61
N VAL A 540 -21.58 30.46 -20.51
CA VAL A 540 -20.72 31.37 -21.26
C VAL A 540 -21.15 31.21 -22.71
N SER A 541 -21.95 32.18 -23.19
CA SER A 541 -22.36 32.23 -24.57
C SER A 541 -21.11 32.53 -25.38
N VAL A 542 -20.46 31.47 -25.87
CA VAL A 542 -19.75 31.58 -27.13
C VAL A 542 -20.80 32.11 -28.10
N SER A 543 -20.56 33.29 -28.65
CA SER A 543 -21.48 33.94 -29.59
C SER A 543 -21.87 32.94 -30.68
N GLY A 544 -23.12 32.47 -30.59
CA GLY A 544 -23.78 31.54 -31.50
C GLY A 544 -23.27 30.10 -31.41
N ARG A 545 -23.93 29.25 -30.61
CA ARG A 545 -23.94 27.80 -30.89
C ARG A 545 -24.28 27.66 -32.38
N PRO A 546 -23.46 26.94 -33.17
CA PRO A 546 -23.73 26.84 -34.60
C PRO A 546 -25.12 26.25 -34.82
N ALA A 547 -25.81 26.73 -35.86
CA ALA A 547 -27.16 26.27 -36.15
C ALA A 547 -27.17 24.73 -36.32
N PRO A 548 -28.18 24.02 -35.77
CA PRO A 548 -28.31 22.57 -35.95
C PRO A 548 -28.25 22.19 -37.43
N GLY A 549 -27.43 21.19 -37.76
CA GLY A 549 -27.17 20.72 -39.12
C GLY A 549 -26.23 21.59 -39.96
N SER A 550 -25.73 22.71 -39.43
CA SER A 550 -24.78 23.57 -40.14
C SER A 550 -23.43 22.88 -40.37
N LYS A 551 -22.68 23.36 -41.37
CA LYS A 551 -21.31 22.87 -41.61
C LYS A 551 -20.42 23.10 -40.39
N THR A 552 -20.59 24.20 -39.68
CA THR A 552 -19.81 24.52 -38.48
C THR A 552 -20.08 23.54 -37.34
N GLU A 553 -21.34 23.15 -37.10
CA GLU A 553 -21.67 22.13 -36.08
C GLU A 553 -21.03 20.79 -36.43
N LYS A 554 -21.14 20.36 -37.71
CA LYS A 554 -20.50 19.13 -38.19
C LYS A 554 -18.98 19.17 -38.02
N ASN A 555 -18.34 20.29 -38.36
CA ASN A 555 -16.90 20.46 -38.17
C ASN A 555 -16.50 20.37 -36.70
N LEU A 556 -17.31 20.89 -35.78
CA LEU A 556 -17.04 20.80 -34.34
C LEU A 556 -17.23 19.38 -33.79
N MET A 557 -18.24 18.65 -34.28
CA MET A 557 -18.44 17.24 -33.95
C MET A 557 -17.28 16.38 -34.48
N GLU A 558 -16.83 16.64 -35.71
CA GLU A 558 -15.67 15.98 -36.31
C GLU A 558 -14.39 16.31 -35.54
N ALA A 559 -14.18 17.56 -35.14
CA ALA A 559 -13.07 17.96 -34.29
C ALA A 559 -13.13 17.23 -32.94
N PHE A 560 -14.28 17.23 -32.26
CA PHE A 560 -14.46 16.50 -31.00
C PHE A 560 -14.18 15.01 -31.13
N ALA A 561 -14.68 14.36 -32.17
CA ALA A 561 -14.39 12.95 -32.46
C ALA A 561 -12.89 12.74 -32.72
N GLY A 562 -12.26 13.62 -33.50
CA GLY A 562 -10.84 13.64 -33.79
C GLY A 562 -9.99 13.69 -32.52
N GLU A 563 -10.22 14.67 -31.65
CA GLU A 563 -9.46 14.83 -30.40
C GLU A 563 -9.74 13.68 -29.42
N SER A 564 -10.97 13.18 -29.37
CA SER A 564 -11.34 12.03 -28.53
C SER A 564 -10.62 10.75 -28.97
N MET A 565 -10.52 10.53 -30.28
CA MET A 565 -9.73 9.43 -30.85
C MET A 565 -8.23 9.63 -30.64
N ALA A 566 -7.72 10.86 -30.80
CA ALA A 566 -6.32 11.19 -30.61
C ALA A 566 -5.88 10.92 -29.17
N ARG A 567 -6.65 11.39 -28.18
CA ARG A 567 -6.44 11.07 -26.76
C ARG A 567 -6.26 9.58 -26.52
N ASN A 568 -7.20 8.77 -26.97
CA ASN A 568 -7.17 7.32 -26.73
C ASN A 568 -6.02 6.62 -27.47
N LYS A 569 -5.76 7.00 -28.74
CA LYS A 569 -4.61 6.48 -29.49
C LYS A 569 -3.29 6.79 -28.80
N TYR A 570 -3.10 8.01 -28.34
CA TYR A 570 -1.87 8.40 -27.65
C TYR A 570 -1.71 7.66 -26.33
N THR A 571 -2.79 7.39 -25.58
CA THR A 571 -2.68 6.52 -24.40
C THR A 571 -2.24 5.10 -24.76
N TYR A 572 -2.76 4.50 -25.84
CA TYR A 572 -2.33 3.16 -26.27
C TYR A 572 -0.89 3.15 -26.82
N TRP A 573 -0.49 4.20 -27.54
CA TRP A 573 0.87 4.31 -28.06
C TRP A 573 1.89 4.63 -26.98
N ALA A 574 1.48 5.31 -25.91
CA ALA A 574 2.30 5.45 -24.71
C ALA A 574 2.63 4.07 -24.11
N ASP A 575 1.65 3.15 -24.06
CA ASP A 575 1.88 1.78 -23.60
C ASP A 575 2.92 1.07 -24.50
N VAL A 576 2.76 1.14 -25.83
CA VAL A 576 3.73 0.54 -26.77
C VAL A 576 5.12 1.18 -26.67
N ALA A 577 5.20 2.51 -26.55
CA ALA A 577 6.47 3.21 -26.39
C ALA A 577 7.17 2.79 -25.08
N LYS A 578 6.40 2.58 -24.02
CA LYS A 578 6.88 2.08 -22.73
C LYS A 578 7.37 0.63 -22.83
N GLU A 579 6.63 -0.24 -23.52
CA GLU A 579 7.04 -1.62 -23.81
C GLU A 579 8.37 -1.69 -24.57
N ASN A 580 8.69 -0.69 -25.38
CA ASN A 580 9.94 -0.60 -26.14
C ASN A 580 11.06 0.17 -25.39
N GLY A 581 10.88 0.50 -24.11
CA GLY A 581 11.87 1.19 -23.29
C GLY A 581 12.07 2.67 -23.64
N LEU A 582 11.15 3.28 -24.40
CA LEU A 582 11.20 4.67 -24.86
C LEU A 582 10.37 5.58 -23.93
N GLU A 583 10.75 5.66 -22.65
CA GLU A 583 9.99 6.34 -21.60
C GLU A 583 9.69 7.83 -21.88
N GLN A 584 10.65 8.57 -22.46
CA GLN A 584 10.42 9.96 -22.85
C GLN A 584 9.32 10.07 -23.90
N MET A 585 9.26 9.12 -24.83
CA MET A 585 8.26 9.09 -25.89
C MET A 585 6.88 8.75 -25.33
N ALA A 586 6.80 7.81 -24.38
CA ALA A 586 5.57 7.50 -23.66
C ALA A 586 5.03 8.72 -22.88
N ALA A 587 5.92 9.44 -22.17
CA ALA A 587 5.54 10.65 -21.45
C ALA A 587 4.99 11.75 -22.38
N ILE A 588 5.63 11.94 -23.55
CA ILE A 588 5.15 12.89 -24.56
C ILE A 588 3.77 12.49 -25.08
N PHE A 589 3.54 11.20 -25.38
CA PHE A 589 2.22 10.72 -25.80
C PHE A 589 1.15 10.98 -24.72
N LEU A 590 1.43 10.72 -23.45
CA LEU A 590 0.47 10.98 -22.36
C LEU A 590 0.21 12.48 -22.14
N GLU A 591 1.24 13.31 -22.23
CA GLU A 591 1.10 14.77 -22.17
C GLU A 591 0.19 15.27 -23.30
N THR A 592 0.43 14.81 -24.52
CA THR A 592 -0.41 15.16 -25.67
C THR A 592 -1.84 14.63 -25.49
N ALA A 593 -2.04 13.42 -24.95
CA ALA A 593 -3.37 12.88 -24.69
C ALA A 593 -4.20 13.78 -23.75
N GLU A 594 -3.57 14.38 -22.75
CA GLU A 594 -4.24 15.30 -21.82
C GLU A 594 -4.55 16.65 -22.49
N GLN A 595 -3.69 17.12 -23.39
CA GLN A 595 -3.98 18.29 -24.23
C GLN A 595 -5.19 18.03 -25.14
N GLU A 596 -5.25 16.87 -25.80
CA GLU A 596 -6.43 16.51 -26.61
C GLU A 596 -7.70 16.36 -25.79
N ARG A 597 -7.60 15.97 -24.51
CA ARG A 597 -8.75 15.95 -23.59
C ARG A 597 -9.33 17.37 -23.40
N GLU A 598 -8.48 18.38 -23.27
CA GLU A 598 -8.93 19.77 -23.13
C GLU A 598 -9.43 20.36 -24.47
N HIS A 599 -8.81 19.99 -25.60
CA HIS A 599 -9.33 20.35 -26.93
C HIS A 599 -10.73 19.76 -27.16
N ALA A 600 -10.91 18.45 -26.91
CA ALA A 600 -12.19 17.77 -27.00
C ALA A 600 -13.25 18.45 -26.12
N LYS A 601 -12.90 18.77 -24.87
CA LYS A 601 -13.78 19.46 -23.93
C LYS A 601 -14.18 20.85 -24.42
N MET A 602 -13.27 21.60 -25.02
CA MET A 602 -13.56 22.90 -25.62
C MET A 602 -14.54 22.77 -26.79
N TRP A 603 -14.33 21.82 -27.71
CA TRP A 603 -15.22 21.60 -28.85
C TRP A 603 -16.59 21.09 -28.42
N PHE A 604 -16.64 20.12 -27.50
CA PHE A 604 -17.89 19.61 -26.95
C PHE A 604 -18.73 20.72 -26.31
N ARG A 605 -18.11 21.62 -25.54
CA ARG A 605 -18.79 22.81 -25.01
C ARG A 605 -19.37 23.71 -26.09
N ALA A 606 -18.70 23.85 -27.24
CA ALA A 606 -19.09 24.77 -28.30
C ALA A 606 -20.29 24.28 -29.14
N PHE A 607 -20.38 22.97 -29.45
CA PHE A 607 -21.48 22.43 -30.27
C PHE A 607 -22.59 21.75 -29.46
N HIS A 608 -22.27 21.17 -28.30
CA HIS A 608 -23.23 20.48 -27.44
C HIS A 608 -23.56 21.29 -26.18
N GLY A 609 -22.51 21.73 -25.48
CA GLY A 609 -22.58 22.29 -24.13
C GLY A 609 -22.21 21.25 -23.08
N ILE A 610 -21.82 21.72 -21.88
CA ILE A 610 -21.72 20.89 -20.67
C ILE A 610 -22.76 21.45 -19.71
N ASN A 611 -23.89 20.77 -19.60
CA ASN A 611 -25.08 21.28 -18.95
C ASN A 611 -25.11 20.89 -17.46
N GLY A 612 -26.24 21.18 -16.79
CA GLY A 612 -26.50 20.68 -15.45
C GLY A 612 -26.70 19.16 -15.42
N VAL A 613 -26.64 18.57 -14.22
CA VAL A 613 -26.71 17.12 -13.99
C VAL A 613 -27.92 16.47 -14.68
N GLU A 614 -29.10 17.08 -14.59
CA GLU A 614 -30.32 16.57 -15.21
C GLU A 614 -30.18 16.45 -16.73
N GLN A 615 -29.77 17.52 -17.39
CA GLN A 615 -29.66 17.56 -18.84
C GLN A 615 -28.55 16.63 -19.32
N ASN A 616 -27.41 16.57 -18.62
CA ASN A 616 -26.34 15.62 -18.97
C ASN A 616 -26.79 14.16 -18.83
N LEU A 617 -27.66 13.82 -17.86
CA LEU A 617 -28.23 12.47 -17.73
C LEU A 617 -29.23 12.15 -18.85
N ILE A 618 -30.00 13.14 -19.30
CA ILE A 618 -30.88 13.02 -20.48
C ILE A 618 -30.04 12.79 -21.74
N ASP A 619 -29.02 13.61 -21.95
CA ASP A 619 -28.13 13.55 -23.11
C ASP A 619 -27.37 12.21 -23.14
N ALA A 620 -26.88 11.73 -21.98
CA ALA A 620 -26.24 10.43 -21.86
C ALA A 620 -27.20 9.29 -22.19
N ALA A 621 -28.40 9.24 -21.59
CA ALA A 621 -29.38 8.19 -21.88
C ALA A 621 -29.80 8.18 -23.37
N ALA A 622 -29.97 9.35 -23.98
CA ALA A 622 -30.31 9.48 -25.39
C ALA A 622 -29.18 9.00 -26.31
N GLY A 623 -27.92 9.33 -25.98
CA GLY A 623 -26.74 8.84 -26.70
C GLY A 623 -26.64 7.32 -26.64
N GLU A 624 -26.71 6.73 -25.45
CA GLU A 624 -26.69 5.28 -25.27
C GLU A 624 -27.84 4.60 -26.06
N ASN A 625 -29.05 5.16 -26.02
CA ASN A 625 -30.20 4.66 -26.78
C ASN A 625 -29.95 4.66 -28.28
N GLU A 626 -29.44 5.77 -28.83
CA GLU A 626 -29.10 5.88 -30.24
C GLU A 626 -28.01 4.85 -30.63
N GLU A 627 -27.02 4.65 -29.75
CA GLU A 627 -25.94 3.70 -29.97
C GLU A 627 -26.45 2.26 -30.13
N TRP A 628 -27.26 1.75 -29.20
CA TRP A 628 -27.71 0.35 -29.29
C TRP A 628 -28.90 0.12 -30.22
N THR A 629 -29.78 1.10 -30.40
CA THR A 629 -30.97 0.93 -31.26
C THR A 629 -30.65 1.14 -32.73
N GLN A 630 -29.70 2.02 -33.05
CA GLN A 630 -29.40 2.45 -34.41
C GLN A 630 -27.94 2.21 -34.80
N MET A 631 -26.97 2.79 -34.08
CA MET A 631 -25.57 2.79 -34.51
C MET A 631 -24.97 1.39 -34.60
N TYR A 632 -24.86 0.68 -33.47
CA TYR A 632 -24.27 -0.66 -33.42
C TYR A 632 -25.11 -1.70 -34.16
N ARG A 633 -26.43 -1.51 -34.21
CA ARG A 633 -27.31 -2.35 -35.01
C ARG A 633 -27.00 -2.23 -36.50
N ARG A 634 -26.98 -1.01 -37.03
CA ARG A 634 -26.63 -0.75 -38.43
C ARG A 634 -25.22 -1.24 -38.74
N MET A 635 -24.25 -0.98 -37.87
CA MET A 635 -22.86 -1.42 -38.04
C MET A 635 -22.73 -2.95 -38.04
N ALA A 636 -23.52 -3.66 -37.22
CA ALA A 636 -23.58 -5.12 -37.25
C ALA A 636 -24.18 -5.66 -38.56
N GLU A 637 -25.26 -5.05 -39.05
CA GLU A 637 -25.90 -5.40 -40.32
C GLU A 637 -24.94 -5.15 -41.50
N GLU A 638 -24.33 -3.97 -41.58
CA GLU A 638 -23.33 -3.59 -42.59
C GLU A 638 -22.11 -4.54 -42.56
N ALA A 639 -21.53 -4.79 -41.38
CA ALA A 639 -20.39 -5.71 -41.24
C ALA A 639 -20.71 -7.13 -41.70
N LYS A 640 -21.95 -7.59 -41.49
CA LYS A 640 -22.41 -8.91 -41.93
C LYS A 640 -22.62 -8.96 -43.44
N GLU A 641 -23.16 -7.91 -44.05
CA GLU A 641 -23.29 -7.78 -45.51
C GLU A 641 -21.92 -7.78 -46.20
N GLU A 642 -20.91 -7.18 -45.58
CA GLU A 642 -19.52 -7.17 -46.05
C GLU A 642 -18.75 -8.47 -45.75
N GLY A 643 -19.33 -9.42 -45.02
CA GLY A 643 -18.73 -10.72 -44.69
C GLY A 643 -17.82 -10.75 -43.46
N TYR A 644 -17.88 -9.73 -42.59
CA TYR A 644 -17.13 -9.65 -41.33
C TYR A 644 -17.95 -10.14 -40.13
N ASP A 645 -18.34 -11.42 -40.15
CA ASP A 645 -19.25 -12.02 -39.15
C ASP A 645 -18.76 -11.87 -37.69
N GLU A 646 -17.45 -11.96 -37.43
CA GLU A 646 -16.90 -11.81 -36.08
C GLU A 646 -17.04 -10.38 -35.55
N ILE A 647 -16.84 -9.39 -36.42
CA ILE A 647 -16.98 -7.97 -36.06
C ILE A 647 -18.46 -7.64 -35.85
N ALA A 648 -19.34 -8.15 -36.71
CA ALA A 648 -20.79 -8.02 -36.56
C ALA A 648 -21.27 -8.57 -35.20
N ALA A 649 -20.81 -9.76 -34.80
CA ALA A 649 -21.14 -10.36 -33.51
C ALA A 649 -20.65 -9.50 -32.33
N ARG A 650 -19.48 -8.86 -32.45
CA ARG A 650 -18.98 -7.93 -31.40
C ARG A 650 -19.85 -6.68 -31.31
N PHE A 651 -20.24 -6.07 -32.43
CA PHE A 651 -21.18 -4.93 -32.42
C PHE A 651 -22.53 -5.30 -31.78
N GLU A 652 -23.08 -6.48 -32.07
CA GLU A 652 -24.31 -6.94 -31.42
C GLU A 652 -24.17 -7.13 -29.89
N LEU A 653 -23.00 -7.59 -29.43
CA LEU A 653 -22.72 -7.75 -28.01
C LEU A 653 -22.54 -6.39 -27.32
N VAL A 654 -21.84 -5.45 -27.95
CA VAL A 654 -21.69 -4.08 -27.42
C VAL A 654 -23.06 -3.37 -27.35
N ALA A 655 -23.92 -3.52 -28.36
CA ALA A 655 -25.29 -3.00 -28.29
C ALA A 655 -26.06 -3.48 -27.05
N LYS A 656 -25.88 -4.74 -26.63
CA LYS A 656 -26.51 -5.26 -25.39
C LYS A 656 -25.97 -4.59 -24.12
N VAL A 657 -24.71 -4.15 -24.14
CA VAL A 657 -24.05 -3.44 -23.03
C VAL A 657 -24.54 -2.00 -22.97
N GLU A 658 -24.56 -1.28 -24.09
CA GLU A 658 -25.05 0.11 -24.13
C GLU A 658 -26.55 0.19 -23.73
N ALA A 659 -27.35 -0.83 -24.03
CA ALA A 659 -28.73 -0.94 -23.52
C ALA A 659 -28.81 -1.01 -21.98
N GLN A 660 -27.76 -1.48 -21.29
CA GLN A 660 -27.67 -1.42 -19.82
C GLN A 660 -27.18 -0.05 -19.33
N HIS A 661 -26.33 0.63 -20.10
CA HIS A 661 -25.91 2.01 -19.80
C HIS A 661 -27.10 2.97 -19.89
N GLU A 662 -27.94 2.87 -20.92
CA GLU A 662 -29.18 3.64 -21.01
C GLU A 662 -30.05 3.43 -19.75
N LYS A 663 -30.34 2.17 -19.39
CA LYS A 663 -31.13 1.85 -18.19
C LYS A 663 -30.55 2.45 -16.93
N ARG A 664 -29.22 2.45 -16.80
CA ARG A 664 -28.50 3.06 -15.67
C ARG A 664 -28.74 4.57 -15.64
N TYR A 665 -28.54 5.27 -16.75
CA TYR A 665 -28.72 6.73 -16.80
C TYR A 665 -30.19 7.15 -16.62
N LEU A 666 -31.14 6.41 -17.19
CA LEU A 666 -32.57 6.65 -16.97
C LEU A 666 -32.95 6.48 -15.49
N ARG A 667 -32.42 5.45 -14.81
CA ARG A 667 -32.65 5.26 -13.38
C ARG A 667 -32.01 6.35 -12.53
N LEU A 668 -30.81 6.81 -12.89
CA LEU A 668 -30.17 7.95 -12.23
C LEU A 668 -30.97 9.24 -12.44
N LEU A 669 -31.49 9.47 -13.65
CA LEU A 669 -32.33 10.62 -13.99
C LEU A 669 -33.65 10.61 -13.20
N GLU A 670 -34.32 9.46 -13.14
CA GLU A 670 -35.54 9.27 -12.35
C GLU A 670 -35.28 9.62 -10.88
N ASN A 671 -34.21 9.08 -10.31
CA ASN A 671 -33.82 9.35 -8.93
C ASN A 671 -33.46 10.83 -8.71
N TYR A 672 -32.74 11.45 -9.64
CA TYR A 672 -32.37 12.85 -9.56
C TYR A 672 -33.61 13.75 -9.58
N LYS A 673 -34.53 13.55 -10.55
CA LYS A 673 -35.78 14.32 -10.68
C LYS A 673 -36.71 14.16 -9.48
N ALA A 674 -36.76 12.96 -8.90
CA ALA A 674 -37.58 12.68 -7.74
C ALA A 674 -36.94 13.13 -6.42
N ASN A 675 -35.75 13.76 -6.44
CA ASN A 675 -34.92 14.02 -5.24
C ASN A 675 -34.67 12.75 -4.39
N LYS A 676 -34.59 11.60 -5.07
CA LYS A 676 -34.34 10.25 -4.53
C LYS A 676 -32.89 9.78 -4.68
N THR A 677 -31.97 10.67 -5.06
CA THR A 677 -30.53 10.33 -5.12
C THR A 677 -30.03 9.76 -3.80
N PHE A 678 -30.45 10.38 -2.70
CA PHE A 678 -30.04 10.05 -1.32
C PHE A 678 -31.22 9.71 -0.40
N THR A 679 -32.37 9.35 -0.97
CA THR A 679 -33.61 8.99 -0.25
C THR A 679 -34.30 7.81 -0.93
N GLY A 680 -35.11 7.06 -0.18
CA GLY A 680 -35.90 5.93 -0.69
C GLY A 680 -35.29 4.55 -0.40
N GLU A 681 -35.79 3.51 -1.09
CA GLU A 681 -35.43 2.12 -0.79
C GLU A 681 -33.92 1.87 -0.92
N ALA A 682 -33.28 1.67 0.23
CA ALA A 682 -31.93 1.18 0.41
C ALA A 682 -32.01 0.01 1.41
N PRO A 683 -32.52 -1.17 1.00
CA PRO A 683 -32.79 -2.29 1.92
C PRO A 683 -31.52 -2.82 2.62
N LEU A 684 -30.35 -2.50 2.07
CA LEU A 684 -29.04 -2.84 2.63
C LEU A 684 -28.34 -1.63 3.29
N GLY A 685 -29.03 -0.49 3.41
CA GLY A 685 -28.52 0.76 3.98
C GLY A 685 -27.75 1.65 2.99
N TRP A 686 -27.33 2.81 3.49
CA TRP A 686 -26.52 3.79 2.78
C TRP A 686 -25.06 3.68 3.20
N LYS A 687 -24.16 3.29 2.28
CA LYS A 687 -22.74 3.15 2.55
C LYS A 687 -22.00 4.46 2.25
N CYS A 688 -21.23 4.96 3.21
CA CYS A 688 -20.29 6.03 2.98
C CYS A 688 -19.10 5.52 2.14
N ARG A 689 -18.89 6.09 0.96
CA ARG A 689 -17.78 5.75 0.04
C ARG A 689 -16.40 6.11 0.59
N ASN A 690 -16.34 7.01 1.57
CA ASN A 690 -15.09 7.45 2.19
C ASN A 690 -14.60 6.53 3.31
N CYS A 691 -15.50 6.07 4.19
CA CYS A 691 -15.13 5.33 5.41
C CYS A 691 -15.88 4.00 5.62
N GLY A 692 -16.81 3.65 4.73
CA GLY A 692 -17.57 2.41 4.82
C GLY A 692 -18.77 2.41 5.76
N TYR A 693 -18.99 3.47 6.56
CA TYR A 693 -20.14 3.56 7.48
C TYR A 693 -21.47 3.27 6.74
N ILE A 694 -22.20 2.27 7.22
CA ILE A 694 -23.53 1.93 6.71
C ILE A 694 -24.55 2.60 7.61
N HIS A 695 -25.30 3.55 7.06
CA HIS A 695 -26.45 4.14 7.72
C HIS A 695 -27.70 3.34 7.39
N GLU A 696 -28.33 2.77 8.42
CA GLU A 696 -29.66 2.18 8.32
C GLU A 696 -30.71 3.29 8.45
N GLY A 697 -31.38 3.58 7.35
CA GLY A 697 -32.37 4.64 7.27
C GLY A 697 -32.96 4.76 5.86
N ALA A 698 -34.13 5.38 5.77
CA ALA A 698 -34.76 5.66 4.47
C ALA A 698 -33.91 6.65 3.65
N ASP A 699 -33.15 7.52 4.32
CA ASP A 699 -32.37 8.59 3.69
C ASP A 699 -30.91 8.51 4.14
N ALA A 700 -29.97 8.87 3.27
CA ALA A 700 -28.58 9.03 3.66
C ALA A 700 -28.44 10.23 4.63
N PRO A 701 -27.57 10.16 5.64
CA PRO A 701 -27.42 11.23 6.61
C PRO A 701 -26.73 12.45 5.97
N GLU A 702 -27.03 13.66 6.46
CA GLU A 702 -26.46 14.93 5.94
C GLU A 702 -24.93 14.97 6.02
N VAL A 703 -24.39 14.39 7.08
CA VAL A 703 -22.96 14.16 7.28
C VAL A 703 -22.75 12.74 7.75
N CYS A 704 -21.66 12.12 7.30
CA CYS A 704 -21.27 10.84 7.85
C CYS A 704 -20.90 11.02 9.33
N PRO A 705 -21.55 10.32 10.27
CA PRO A 705 -21.26 10.47 11.69
C PRO A 705 -19.84 10.00 12.05
N VAL A 706 -19.22 9.18 11.19
CA VAL A 706 -17.87 8.66 11.38
C VAL A 706 -16.83 9.62 10.81
N CYS A 707 -16.85 9.90 9.51
CA CYS A 707 -15.77 10.65 8.85
C CYS A 707 -16.11 12.13 8.56
N GLN A 708 -17.31 12.60 8.92
CA GLN A 708 -17.77 13.98 8.71
C GLN A 708 -17.86 14.42 7.23
N TYR A 709 -17.70 13.50 6.28
CA TYR A 709 -17.91 13.79 4.86
C TYR A 709 -19.39 14.03 4.55
N PRO A 710 -19.70 14.93 3.61
CA PRO A 710 -21.07 15.31 3.31
C PRO A 710 -21.86 14.17 2.68
N LYS A 711 -23.19 14.26 2.73
CA LYS A 711 -24.19 13.35 2.12
C LYS A 711 -23.84 12.87 0.71
N ALA A 712 -23.17 13.71 -0.07
CA ALA A 712 -22.71 13.40 -1.42
C ALA A 712 -21.78 12.17 -1.53
N TYR A 713 -21.20 11.72 -0.42
CA TYR A 713 -20.33 10.54 -0.36
C TYR A 713 -21.08 9.24 -0.06
N PHE A 714 -22.40 9.27 0.15
CA PHE A 714 -23.18 8.04 0.37
C PHE A 714 -23.66 7.41 -0.94
N GLU A 715 -23.63 6.08 -0.99
CA GLU A 715 -24.22 5.27 -2.06
C GLU A 715 -25.13 4.20 -1.48
N ARG A 716 -26.03 3.62 -2.28
CA ARG A 716 -26.84 2.47 -1.85
C ARG A 716 -25.93 1.26 -1.72
N GLN A 717 -25.94 0.60 -0.57
CA GLN A 717 -25.22 -0.64 -0.36
C GLN A 717 -25.75 -1.72 -1.31
N ALA A 718 -24.83 -2.47 -1.91
CA ALA A 718 -25.12 -3.65 -2.71
C ALA A 718 -24.33 -4.82 -2.16
N HIS A 719 -24.95 -6.00 -2.05
CA HIS A 719 -24.25 -7.25 -1.78
C HIS A 719 -23.95 -7.93 -3.12
N ASN A 720 -22.67 -7.98 -3.44
CA ASN A 720 -22.13 -8.64 -4.64
C ASN A 720 -20.97 -9.59 -4.29
N TYR A 721 -20.92 -10.00 -3.01
CA TYR A 721 -20.03 -10.98 -2.40
C TYR A 721 -20.88 -12.01 -1.66
#